data_AF-A0A815CKE8-F1
#
_entry.id   AF-A0A815CKE8-F1
#
_cell.length_a   1.000
_cell.length_b   1.000
_cell.length_c   1.000
_cell.angle_alpha   90.00
_cell.angle_beta   90.00
_cell.angle_gamma   90.00
#
_symmetry.space_group_name_H-M   'P 1'
#
loop_
_entity.id
_entity.type
_entity.pdbx_description
1 polymer ?
#
loop_
_entity_poly.entity_id
_entity_poly.type
_entity_poly.pdbx_seq_one_letter_code
_entity_poly.pdbx_strand_id
1 'polypeptide(L)'
;MIILINQNQAARYISICIAHCGTLAALPILVAWVTNNVGGHTKRAVAVSFVSAVGQIGGVLVPQIYVNVSDLWWNIDETSQEIIFELHVKTTGWIGLGISRAGGMAGADIALGWVDQTGTAYIQDRYAYNHSRPIIDDGEANWIVLQGREVNGWTAIQFKRKFDTCDPMDVPIMSGTNNLIFAYGLVDPDLSQPNNDITYHGSRRGSRTLPLRSYSNPPSTSEFATLDSVEFRLNNFVVPSEDTIYYCEVFKTPTNFITKRHAIAYEIFIDPANLDIVHHLLMFECDPTVNFNGTMLPQGLCDQMDNEVEKCMVNTALGWAVGGDFIVEYPEQAGYPLGANFSVGYYMIQMHYNNPQRLSNRVDASGIRFFLGNTLRQYDLGYLTLGTTANAMSLAIPPNIEQFNVDSYCPMEATENIPESGITVFGAFPHAHLQGRSIWTKLIRNGMPTDYLFNAQSFDFNYQFGNTLPKPIQLYPGDAFYTRCVYNTMNKNIITLGGESTKEEMCLHFFSYYPRMPDLSVCLNLMTPQSWNALINDSSIPFNQSNLIRWLLQRQWTTALATKWQEFYNNALRIVVYGQVTYIELMLATLPPRLQDVEPDKCTKQVNPEPGNAASKTNHTIRQTVFILAITIFLELKIFFEKIQ
;
A
#
# COMPACT_ATOMS: atom_id res chain seq x y z
N MET A 1 13.47 -8.64 11.97
CA MET A 1 14.51 -7.75 12.52
C MET A 1 13.96 -6.34 12.75
N ILE A 2 13.61 -6.01 14.00
CA ILE A 2 13.26 -4.64 14.42
C ILE A 2 14.52 -4.04 15.05
N ILE A 3 15.22 -3.19 14.30
CA ILE A 3 16.46 -2.54 14.78
C ILE A 3 16.07 -1.30 15.57
N LEU A 4 16.35 -1.29 16.88
CA LEU A 4 16.34 -0.07 17.68
C LEU A 4 17.51 0.83 17.25
N ILE A 5 17.25 1.75 16.32
CA ILE A 5 18.25 2.75 15.92
C ILE A 5 18.35 3.80 17.03
N ASN A 6 19.50 3.87 17.69
CA ASN A 6 19.82 4.96 18.61
C ASN A 6 19.83 6.29 17.84
N GLN A 7 19.06 7.30 18.28
CA GLN A 7 18.95 8.60 17.62
C GLN A 7 20.21 9.47 17.72
N ASN A 8 21.20 9.09 18.53
CA ASN A 8 22.42 9.88 18.68
C ASN A 8 23.39 9.65 17.50
N GLN A 9 23.52 10.66 16.65
CA GLN A 9 24.36 10.63 15.45
C GLN A 9 25.86 10.44 15.78
N ALA A 10 26.35 10.99 16.89
CA ALA A 10 27.74 10.80 17.33
C ALA A 10 27.99 9.34 17.77
N ALA A 11 27.02 8.74 18.49
CA ALA A 11 27.11 7.32 18.86
C ALA A 11 27.11 6.41 17.62
N ARG A 12 26.30 6.72 16.61
CA ARG A 12 26.29 5.98 15.33
C ARG A 12 27.63 6.09 14.58
N TYR A 13 28.21 7.29 14.52
CA TYR A 13 29.52 7.52 13.90
C TYR A 13 30.64 6.76 14.63
N ILE A 14 30.65 6.79 15.96
CA ILE A 14 31.62 6.06 16.79
C ILE A 14 31.47 4.55 16.58
N SER A 15 30.24 4.02 16.58
CA SER A 15 29.98 2.59 16.33
C SER A 15 30.41 2.15 14.93
N ILE A 16 30.20 2.96 13.90
CA ILE A 16 30.68 2.69 12.53
C ILE A 16 32.20 2.69 12.49
N CYS A 17 32.87 3.64 13.17
CA CYS A 17 34.33 3.67 13.26
C CYS A 17 34.88 2.41 13.95
N ILE A 18 34.26 1.98 15.06
CA ILE A 18 34.64 0.76 15.77
C ILE A 18 34.44 -0.49 14.89
N ALA A 19 33.33 -0.53 14.14
CA ALA A 19 33.05 -1.63 13.22
C ALA A 19 34.05 -1.71 12.06
N HIS A 20 34.44 -0.56 11.50
CA HIS A 20 35.45 -0.50 10.44
C HIS A 20 36.88 -0.79 10.92
N CYS A 21 37.23 -0.43 12.17
CA CYS A 21 38.53 -0.78 12.74
C CYS A 21 38.75 -2.31 12.81
N GLY A 22 37.69 -3.11 12.91
CA GLY A 22 37.77 -4.57 12.99
C GLY A 22 37.85 -5.30 11.63
N THR A 23 37.57 -4.63 10.51
CA THR A 23 37.45 -5.26 9.18
C THR A 23 38.58 -4.91 8.21
N LEU A 24 39.59 -4.16 8.66
CA LEU A 24 40.62 -3.64 7.76
C LEU A 24 41.43 -4.75 7.06
N ALA A 25 41.41 -4.73 5.73
CA ALA A 25 42.38 -5.38 4.84
C ALA A 25 43.85 -4.93 5.09
N ALA A 26 44.07 -3.95 5.98
CA ALA A 26 45.38 -3.47 6.39
C ALA A 26 46.08 -4.34 7.45
N LEU A 27 45.36 -5.24 8.13
CA LEU A 27 45.92 -6.13 9.18
C LEU A 27 47.10 -6.98 8.66
N PRO A 28 46.98 -7.69 7.53
CA PRO A 28 48.10 -8.44 6.95
C PRO A 28 49.30 -7.56 6.61
N ILE A 29 49.06 -6.34 6.13
CA ILE A 29 50.10 -5.38 5.75
C ILE A 29 50.85 -4.86 6.98
N LEU A 30 50.11 -4.51 8.04
CA LEU A 30 50.69 -4.02 9.30
C LEU A 30 51.47 -5.12 10.03
N VAL A 31 50.92 -6.34 10.07
CA VAL A 31 51.65 -7.50 10.61
C VAL A 31 52.94 -7.71 9.84
N ALA A 32 52.87 -7.80 8.50
CA ALA A 32 54.05 -8.00 7.64
C ALA A 32 55.10 -6.88 7.81
N TRP A 33 54.66 -5.63 7.94
CA TRP A 33 55.56 -4.50 8.19
C TRP A 33 56.27 -4.64 9.54
N VAL A 34 55.56 -4.99 10.62
CA VAL A 34 56.14 -5.16 11.95
C VAL A 34 57.11 -6.34 12.00
N THR A 35 56.80 -7.47 11.34
CA THR A 35 57.72 -8.62 11.28
C THR A 35 59.02 -8.31 10.55
N ASN A 36 58.97 -7.43 9.55
CA ASN A 36 60.12 -7.07 8.71
C ASN A 36 60.95 -5.90 9.26
N ASN A 37 60.34 -4.95 9.97
CA ASN A 37 61.00 -3.69 10.33
C ASN A 37 61.36 -3.56 11.82
N VAL A 38 60.86 -4.44 12.70
CA VAL A 38 61.21 -4.42 14.13
C VAL A 38 62.40 -5.33 14.44
N GLY A 39 63.45 -4.77 15.04
CA GLY A 39 64.64 -5.52 15.44
C GLY A 39 64.42 -6.35 16.72
N GLY A 40 64.91 -7.60 16.72
CA GLY A 40 64.86 -8.52 17.86
C GLY A 40 63.60 -9.41 17.87
N HIS A 41 63.75 -10.68 18.25
CA HIS A 41 62.67 -11.67 18.19
C HIS A 41 61.56 -11.39 19.21
N THR A 42 61.92 -11.06 20.45
CA THR A 42 60.95 -10.78 21.51
C THR A 42 60.11 -9.53 21.21
N LYS A 43 60.75 -8.47 20.70
CA LYS A 43 60.05 -7.21 20.34
C LYS A 43 59.09 -7.42 19.18
N ARG A 44 59.49 -8.20 18.17
CA ARG A 44 58.60 -8.61 17.07
C ARG A 44 57.40 -9.40 17.55
N ALA A 45 57.62 -10.42 18.39
CA ALA A 45 56.53 -11.23 18.92
C ALA A 45 55.49 -10.38 19.68
N VAL A 46 55.94 -9.51 20.59
CA VAL A 46 55.06 -8.63 21.37
C VAL A 46 54.32 -7.63 20.47
N ALA A 47 55.02 -7.00 19.52
CA ALA A 47 54.40 -6.02 18.62
C ALA A 47 53.38 -6.64 17.67
N VAL A 48 53.67 -7.83 17.11
CA VAL A 48 52.73 -8.58 16.26
C VAL A 48 51.49 -8.98 17.06
N SER A 49 51.66 -9.53 18.27
CA SER A 49 50.53 -9.87 19.14
C SER A 49 49.67 -8.66 19.51
N PHE A 50 50.27 -7.51 19.76
CA PHE A 50 49.53 -6.28 20.07
C PHE A 50 48.72 -5.77 18.87
N VAL A 51 49.30 -5.75 17.68
CA VAL A 51 48.60 -5.34 16.43
C VAL A 51 47.46 -6.30 16.12
N SER A 52 47.67 -7.61 16.26
CA SER A 52 46.60 -8.61 16.08
C SER A 52 45.49 -8.47 17.13
N ALA A 53 45.82 -8.20 18.40
CA ALA A 53 44.82 -7.99 19.45
C ALA A 53 43.96 -6.76 19.16
N VAL A 54 44.58 -5.61 18.84
CA VAL A 54 43.85 -4.36 18.51
C VAL A 54 42.95 -4.54 17.29
N GLY A 55 43.40 -5.26 16.27
CA GLY A 55 42.62 -5.55 15.07
C GLY A 55 41.38 -6.44 15.32
N GLN A 56 41.41 -7.30 16.35
CA GLN A 56 40.31 -8.21 16.67
C GLN A 56 39.28 -7.61 17.65
N ILE A 57 39.65 -6.56 18.42
CA ILE A 57 38.74 -5.92 19.40
C ILE A 57 37.46 -5.43 18.72
N GLY A 58 37.54 -4.85 17.51
CA GLY A 58 36.36 -4.43 16.75
C GLY A 58 35.42 -5.59 16.42
N GLY A 59 35.97 -6.73 15.99
CA GLY A 59 35.20 -7.95 15.69
C GLY A 59 34.56 -8.60 16.92
N VAL A 60 35.12 -8.41 18.12
CA VAL A 60 34.55 -8.89 19.39
C VAL A 60 33.48 -7.93 19.92
N LEU A 61 33.65 -6.61 19.75
CA LEU A 61 32.71 -5.61 20.25
C LEU A 61 31.49 -5.44 19.35
N VAL A 62 31.64 -5.55 18.02
CA VAL A 62 30.53 -5.38 17.07
C VAL A 62 29.34 -6.30 17.38
N PRO A 63 29.52 -7.63 17.56
CA PRO A 63 28.41 -8.51 17.94
C PRO A 63 27.72 -8.06 19.23
N GLN A 64 28.45 -7.46 20.18
CA GLN A 64 27.92 -7.00 21.46
C GLN A 64 27.21 -5.64 21.39
N ILE A 65 27.55 -4.80 20.41
CA ILE A 65 26.92 -3.49 20.18
C ILE A 65 25.55 -3.65 19.50
N TYR A 66 25.30 -4.75 18.79
CA TYR A 66 24.05 -5.00 18.03
C TYR A 66 23.03 -5.95 18.72
N VAL A 67 23.19 -6.33 19.99
CA VAL A 67 22.35 -7.37 20.66
C VAL A 67 20.99 -6.88 21.19
N ASN A 68 20.48 -5.72 20.78
CA ASN A 68 19.15 -5.25 21.22
C ASN A 68 18.16 -5.29 20.06
N VAL A 69 18.06 -6.43 19.39
CA VAL A 69 17.02 -6.67 18.40
C VAL A 69 15.93 -7.49 19.09
N SER A 70 14.77 -6.88 19.28
CA SER A 70 13.56 -7.66 19.53
C SER A 70 13.10 -8.21 18.19
N ASP A 71 12.78 -9.49 18.14
CA ASP A 71 12.28 -10.13 16.92
C ASP A 71 10.82 -10.55 17.09
N LEU A 72 10.08 -10.35 16.01
CA LEU A 72 8.69 -10.74 15.86
C LEU A 72 8.62 -11.65 14.63
N TRP A 73 8.09 -12.84 14.85
CA TRP A 73 7.66 -13.75 13.78
C TRP A 73 6.16 -13.94 13.88
N TRP A 74 5.53 -14.21 12.74
CA TRP A 74 4.14 -14.59 12.72
C TRP A 74 3.89 -15.65 11.65
N ASN A 75 2.82 -16.40 11.86
CA ASN A 75 2.26 -17.30 10.86
C ASN A 75 0.74 -17.17 10.89
N ILE A 76 0.09 -17.33 9.74
CA ILE A 76 -1.36 -17.21 9.60
C ILE A 76 -1.97 -18.53 9.13
N ASP A 77 -3.15 -18.83 9.65
CA ASP A 77 -4.00 -19.91 9.16
C ASP A 77 -5.35 -19.32 8.72
N GLU A 78 -5.54 -19.21 7.41
CA GLU A 78 -6.77 -18.70 6.81
C GLU A 78 -7.98 -19.64 6.99
N THR A 79 -7.76 -20.92 7.29
CA THR A 79 -8.85 -21.89 7.53
C THR A 79 -9.49 -21.66 8.90
N SER A 80 -8.65 -21.54 9.93
CA SER A 80 -9.10 -21.23 11.30
C SER A 80 -9.29 -19.72 11.54
N GLN A 81 -8.83 -18.88 10.60
CA GLN A 81 -8.77 -17.42 10.70
C GLN A 81 -7.98 -16.96 11.93
N GLU A 82 -6.84 -17.62 12.19
CA GLU A 82 -5.97 -17.33 13.33
C GLU A 82 -4.60 -16.83 12.87
N ILE A 83 -3.99 -15.97 13.68
CA ILE A 83 -2.58 -15.60 13.61
C ILE A 83 -1.86 -16.12 14.85
N ILE A 84 -0.66 -16.64 14.67
CA ILE A 84 0.26 -17.04 15.73
C ILE A 84 1.43 -16.08 15.69
N PHE A 85 1.70 -15.39 16.79
CA PHE A 85 2.87 -14.55 16.98
C PHE A 85 3.91 -15.27 17.83
N GLU A 86 5.17 -15.01 17.54
CA GLU A 86 6.29 -15.36 18.42
C GLU A 86 7.17 -14.12 18.61
N LEU A 87 7.33 -13.69 19.87
CA LEU A 87 8.12 -12.52 20.22
C LEU A 87 9.31 -12.93 21.05
N HIS A 88 10.50 -12.45 20.68
CA HIS A 88 11.73 -12.63 21.46
C HIS A 88 12.24 -11.25 21.85
N VAL A 89 12.36 -11.02 23.15
CA VAL A 89 12.78 -9.72 23.70
C VAL A 89 13.84 -9.95 24.77
N LYS A 90 14.89 -9.13 24.74
CA LYS A 90 15.95 -9.14 25.74
C LYS A 90 15.48 -8.51 27.04
N THR A 91 14.71 -9.26 27.81
CA THR A 91 14.23 -8.90 29.13
C THR A 91 14.02 -10.15 29.99
N THR A 92 13.77 -9.94 31.28
CA THR A 92 13.31 -10.94 32.26
C THR A 92 11.99 -10.49 32.90
N GLY A 93 11.17 -9.83 32.11
CA GLY A 93 9.98 -9.13 32.56
C GLY A 93 8.90 -9.18 31.50
N TRP A 94 7.86 -8.37 31.67
CA TRP A 94 6.76 -8.37 30.72
C TRP A 94 7.16 -7.85 29.33
N ILE A 95 6.56 -8.44 28.30
CA ILE A 95 6.58 -8.02 26.90
C ILE A 95 5.16 -7.66 26.46
N GLY A 96 5.01 -6.63 25.64
CA GLY A 96 3.73 -6.18 25.12
C GLY A 96 3.78 -6.03 23.61
N LEU A 97 2.79 -6.60 22.94
CA LEU A 97 2.50 -6.37 21.53
C LEU A 97 1.06 -5.91 21.41
N GLY A 98 0.81 -4.80 20.72
CA GLY A 98 -0.54 -4.34 20.45
C GLY A 98 -0.79 -4.02 19.00
N ILE A 99 -2.05 -4.19 18.59
CA ILE A 99 -2.58 -3.76 17.30
C ILE A 99 -3.25 -2.41 17.53
N SER A 100 -2.91 -1.43 16.70
CA SER A 100 -3.39 -0.06 16.81
C SER A 100 -3.95 0.41 15.48
N ARG A 101 -5.00 1.23 15.51
CA ARG A 101 -5.53 1.85 14.29
C ARG A 101 -4.62 2.95 13.75
N ALA A 102 -3.92 3.66 14.63
CA ALA A 102 -3.11 4.84 14.29
C ALA A 102 -1.61 4.68 14.63
N GLY A 103 -1.17 3.49 15.06
CA GLY A 103 0.21 3.23 15.48
C GLY A 103 0.60 3.83 16.84
N GLY A 104 -0.37 4.35 17.60
CA GLY A 104 -0.23 4.86 18.96
C GLY A 104 -0.90 3.98 20.01
N MET A 105 -0.79 4.34 21.29
CA MET A 105 -1.39 3.56 22.39
C MET A 105 -2.90 3.72 22.47
N ALA A 106 -3.44 4.91 22.19
CA ALA A 106 -4.88 5.14 22.30
C ALA A 106 -5.65 4.27 21.30
N GLY A 107 -6.62 3.51 21.80
CA GLY A 107 -7.41 2.55 21.05
C GLY A 107 -6.66 1.27 20.65
N ALA A 108 -5.56 0.93 21.33
CA ALA A 108 -4.80 -0.28 21.02
C ALA A 108 -5.26 -1.49 21.84
N ASP A 109 -5.42 -2.60 21.14
CA ASP A 109 -5.65 -3.97 21.63
C ASP A 109 -4.28 -4.63 21.86
N ILE A 110 -3.97 -5.04 23.09
CA ILE A 110 -2.62 -5.37 23.55
C ILE A 110 -2.57 -6.74 24.24
N ALA A 111 -1.78 -7.64 23.66
CA ALA A 111 -1.28 -8.82 24.35
C ALA A 111 -0.10 -8.44 25.26
N LEU A 112 -0.25 -8.65 26.57
CA LEU A 112 0.84 -8.48 27.54
C LEU A 112 1.25 -9.83 28.13
N GLY A 113 2.47 -10.27 27.88
CA GLY A 113 2.96 -11.58 28.31
C GLY A 113 4.23 -11.53 29.14
N TRP A 114 4.45 -12.57 29.94
CA TRP A 114 5.67 -12.77 30.73
C TRP A 114 5.87 -14.27 31.02
N VAL A 115 7.04 -14.63 31.56
CA VAL A 115 7.34 -15.99 32.02
C VAL A 115 7.71 -15.88 33.49
N ASP A 116 6.96 -16.55 34.36
CA ASP A 116 7.20 -16.44 35.80
C ASP A 116 8.44 -17.23 36.25
N GLN A 117 8.75 -17.15 37.55
CA GLN A 117 9.88 -17.84 38.17
C GLN A 117 9.78 -19.38 38.10
N THR A 118 8.60 -19.94 37.85
CA THR A 118 8.39 -21.38 37.65
C THR A 118 8.67 -21.82 36.21
N GLY A 119 8.85 -20.85 35.30
CA GLY A 119 8.97 -21.08 33.86
C GLY A 119 7.63 -21.14 33.13
N THR A 120 6.53 -20.79 33.80
CA THR A 120 5.18 -20.79 33.20
C THR A 120 4.96 -19.49 32.45
N ALA A 121 4.49 -19.58 31.20
CA ALA A 121 4.19 -18.43 30.37
C ALA A 121 2.75 -17.95 30.56
N TYR A 122 2.57 -16.64 30.59
CA TYR A 122 1.27 -15.99 30.76
C TYR A 122 1.07 -14.94 29.66
N ILE A 123 -0.19 -14.71 29.31
CA ILE A 123 -0.66 -13.61 28.46
C ILE A 123 -1.91 -13.01 29.11
N GLN A 124 -1.99 -11.69 29.11
CA GLN A 124 -3.17 -10.92 29.47
C GLN A 124 -3.65 -10.15 28.25
N ASP A 125 -4.96 -10.19 28.05
CA ASP A 125 -5.67 -9.32 27.14
C ASP A 125 -5.87 -7.95 27.78
N ARG A 126 -5.47 -6.90 27.06
CA ARG A 126 -5.47 -5.53 27.60
C ARG A 126 -5.84 -4.51 26.55
N TYR A 127 -6.53 -3.47 27.00
CA TYR A 127 -6.92 -2.34 26.16
C TYR A 127 -6.35 -1.01 26.68
N ALA A 128 -5.88 -0.18 25.75
CA ALA A 128 -5.39 1.17 26.05
C ALA A 128 -6.35 2.24 25.53
N TYR A 129 -7.17 2.83 26.41
CA TYR A 129 -8.03 3.96 26.04
C TYR A 129 -7.26 5.20 25.56
N ASN A 130 -6.05 5.41 26.11
CA ASN A 130 -5.25 6.61 25.91
C ASN A 130 -3.76 6.29 25.97
N HIS A 131 -2.91 7.31 25.92
CA HIS A 131 -1.47 7.23 26.21
C HIS A 131 -1.21 7.04 27.71
N SER A 132 -1.78 5.97 28.27
CA SER A 132 -1.72 5.58 29.67
C SER A 132 -1.49 4.08 29.80
N ARG A 133 -1.34 3.59 31.03
CA ARG A 133 -1.27 2.15 31.28
C ARG A 133 -2.52 1.46 30.71
N PRO A 134 -2.35 0.37 29.93
CA PRO A 134 -3.47 -0.42 29.45
C PRO A 134 -4.10 -1.20 30.61
N ILE A 135 -5.44 -1.23 30.63
CA ILE A 135 -6.20 -1.99 31.60
C ILE A 135 -6.44 -3.41 31.08
N ILE A 136 -6.79 -4.34 31.96
CA ILE A 136 -7.26 -5.66 31.55
C ILE A 136 -8.58 -5.47 30.78
N ASP A 137 -8.69 -6.12 29.63
CA ASP A 137 -9.94 -6.16 28.89
C ASP A 137 -10.95 -7.05 29.64
N ASP A 138 -12.13 -6.52 29.93
CA ASP A 138 -13.20 -7.24 30.65
C ASP A 138 -14.09 -8.08 29.72
N GLY A 139 -13.79 -8.07 28.42
CA GLY A 139 -14.35 -8.97 27.40
C GLY A 139 -13.86 -10.42 27.49
N GLU A 140 -14.10 -11.20 26.42
CA GLU A 140 -13.55 -12.55 26.31
C GLU A 140 -12.04 -12.45 26.05
N ALA A 141 -11.20 -13.12 26.83
CA ALA A 141 -9.76 -13.11 26.59
C ALA A 141 -9.44 -13.73 25.21
N ASN A 142 -9.04 -12.90 24.27
CA ASN A 142 -8.88 -13.25 22.86
C ASN A 142 -7.45 -13.68 22.52
N TRP A 143 -6.48 -13.23 23.31
CA TRP A 143 -5.09 -13.64 23.22
C TRP A 143 -4.82 -14.92 24.01
N ILE A 144 -4.43 -15.98 23.30
CA ILE A 144 -4.21 -17.30 23.89
C ILE A 144 -2.72 -17.63 23.87
N VAL A 145 -2.12 -17.79 25.05
CA VAL A 145 -0.73 -18.26 25.17
C VAL A 145 -0.61 -19.71 24.69
N LEU A 146 0.44 -19.99 23.90
CA LEU A 146 0.78 -21.34 23.45
C LEU A 146 1.96 -21.89 24.24
N GLN A 147 3.04 -21.12 24.32
CA GLN A 147 4.24 -21.46 25.08
C GLN A 147 5.06 -20.21 25.35
N GLY A 148 5.96 -20.29 26.32
CA GLY A 148 6.98 -19.28 26.51
C GLY A 148 8.16 -19.84 27.28
N ARG A 149 9.28 -19.13 27.19
CA ARG A 149 10.52 -19.49 27.88
C ARG A 149 11.29 -18.24 28.21
N GLU A 150 12.02 -18.29 29.31
CA GLU A 150 13.00 -17.29 29.67
C GLU A 150 14.37 -17.92 29.81
N VAL A 151 15.32 -17.50 28.98
CA VAL A 151 16.68 -18.07 28.96
C VAL A 151 17.69 -16.97 28.68
N ASN A 152 18.75 -16.89 29.49
CA ASN A 152 19.86 -15.94 29.31
C ASN A 152 19.43 -14.46 29.22
N GLY A 153 18.41 -14.06 29.99
CA GLY A 153 17.89 -12.69 29.97
C GLY A 153 17.07 -12.35 28.72
N TRP A 154 16.55 -13.37 28.03
CA TRP A 154 15.59 -13.25 26.95
C TRP A 154 14.29 -13.93 27.33
N THR A 155 13.19 -13.21 27.19
CA THR A 155 11.83 -13.73 27.27
C THR A 155 11.34 -13.96 25.84
N ALA A 156 10.93 -15.19 25.54
CA ALA A 156 10.32 -15.56 24.28
C ALA A 156 8.92 -16.14 24.54
N ILE A 157 7.88 -15.59 23.91
CA ILE A 157 6.50 -16.06 24.09
C ILE A 157 5.84 -16.22 22.73
N GLN A 158 5.13 -17.33 22.59
CA GLN A 158 4.28 -17.62 21.46
C GLN A 158 2.83 -17.62 21.91
N PHE A 159 1.98 -16.92 21.16
CA PHE A 159 0.56 -16.77 21.45
C PHE A 159 -0.22 -16.58 20.16
N LYS A 160 -1.53 -16.81 20.21
CA LYS A 160 -2.41 -16.73 19.05
C LYS A 160 -3.65 -15.89 19.32
N ARG A 161 -4.28 -15.42 18.25
CA ARG A 161 -5.56 -14.70 18.25
C ARG A 161 -6.26 -14.92 16.92
N LYS A 162 -7.59 -14.84 16.91
CA LYS A 162 -8.35 -14.77 15.66
C LYS A 162 -8.06 -13.45 14.92
N PHE A 163 -8.25 -13.43 13.60
CA PHE A 163 -8.16 -12.19 12.83
C PHE A 163 -9.21 -11.18 13.31
N ASP A 164 -10.42 -11.67 13.56
CA ASP A 164 -11.54 -10.91 14.10
C ASP A 164 -12.11 -11.68 15.29
N THR A 165 -12.18 -11.02 16.43
CA THR A 165 -12.58 -11.61 17.72
C THR A 165 -14.03 -11.30 18.06
N CYS A 166 -14.67 -10.40 17.31
CA CYS A 166 -16.00 -9.85 17.61
C CYS A 166 -16.09 -9.04 18.90
N ASP A 167 -14.96 -8.73 19.55
CA ASP A 167 -14.92 -7.85 20.70
C ASP A 167 -14.89 -6.37 20.24
N PRO A 168 -15.80 -5.50 20.69
CA PRO A 168 -15.78 -4.09 20.33
C PRO A 168 -14.52 -3.32 20.75
N MET A 169 -13.79 -3.80 21.77
CA MET A 169 -12.53 -3.20 22.21
C MET A 169 -11.34 -3.67 21.36
N ASP A 170 -11.50 -4.75 20.60
CA ASP A 170 -10.44 -5.32 19.79
C ASP A 170 -10.26 -4.62 18.43
N VAL A 171 -9.03 -4.68 17.93
CA VAL A 171 -8.72 -4.20 16.58
C VAL A 171 -8.64 -5.40 15.63
N PRO A 172 -9.53 -5.53 14.63
CA PRO A 172 -9.48 -6.64 13.71
C PRO A 172 -8.23 -6.58 12.82
N ILE A 173 -7.64 -7.74 12.57
CA ILE A 173 -6.49 -7.91 11.68
C ILE A 173 -7.03 -8.07 10.25
N MET A 174 -6.98 -6.98 9.49
CA MET A 174 -7.48 -6.93 8.13
C MET A 174 -6.36 -7.17 7.11
N SER A 175 -6.75 -7.35 5.85
CA SER A 175 -5.82 -7.36 4.72
C SER A 175 -5.09 -6.01 4.60
N GLY A 176 -3.98 -5.98 3.87
CA GLY A 176 -3.13 -4.79 3.80
C GLY A 176 -2.29 -4.61 5.05
N THR A 177 -2.04 -3.36 5.40
CA THR A 177 -1.20 -2.95 6.52
C THR A 177 -1.96 -2.96 7.85
N ASN A 178 -1.25 -3.34 8.91
CA ASN A 178 -1.71 -3.29 10.29
C ASN A 178 -0.64 -2.56 11.12
N ASN A 179 -1.02 -1.58 11.94
CA ASN A 179 -0.04 -0.89 12.78
C ASN A 179 0.15 -1.67 14.08
N LEU A 180 1.39 -2.06 14.35
CA LEU A 180 1.77 -2.68 15.61
C LEU A 180 2.47 -1.67 16.50
N ILE A 181 2.22 -1.78 17.80
CA ILE A 181 2.99 -1.16 18.85
C ILE A 181 3.63 -2.25 19.70
N PHE A 182 4.82 -1.99 20.23
CA PHE A 182 5.46 -2.91 21.15
C PHE A 182 6.10 -2.17 22.31
N ALA A 183 6.17 -2.82 23.46
CA ALA A 183 6.87 -2.32 24.64
C ALA A 183 7.34 -3.48 25.51
N TYR A 184 8.30 -3.23 26.40
CA TYR A 184 8.67 -4.22 27.40
C TYR A 184 9.18 -3.60 28.72
N GLY A 185 8.83 -4.28 29.82
CA GLY A 185 9.30 -4.02 31.17
C GLY A 185 10.55 -4.82 31.50
N LEU A 186 11.16 -4.54 32.66
CA LEU A 186 12.32 -5.27 33.18
C LEU A 186 11.94 -6.21 34.35
N VAL A 187 10.67 -6.19 34.74
CA VAL A 187 10.13 -6.94 35.86
C VAL A 187 8.78 -7.50 35.42
N ASP A 188 8.45 -8.70 35.88
CA ASP A 188 7.13 -9.30 35.68
C ASP A 188 6.01 -8.47 36.32
N PRO A 189 4.76 -8.64 35.88
CA PRO A 189 3.62 -7.98 36.50
C PRO A 189 3.42 -8.43 37.95
N ASP A 190 3.19 -7.48 38.86
CA ASP A 190 2.77 -7.75 40.24
C ASP A 190 1.25 -7.92 40.31
N LEU A 191 0.79 -9.16 40.18
CA LEU A 191 -0.63 -9.51 40.19
C LEU A 191 -1.34 -9.21 41.53
N SER A 192 -0.60 -8.89 42.59
CA SER A 192 -1.21 -8.44 43.86
C SER A 192 -1.72 -7.00 43.80
N GLN A 193 -1.31 -6.24 42.78
CA GLN A 193 -1.66 -4.84 42.57
C GLN A 193 -2.39 -4.66 41.22
N PRO A 194 -3.65 -5.11 41.05
CA PRO A 194 -4.32 -5.15 39.74
C PRO A 194 -4.42 -3.79 39.02
N ASN A 195 -4.41 -2.67 39.77
CA ASN A 195 -4.43 -1.32 39.20
C ASN A 195 -3.04 -0.73 38.93
N ASN A 196 -1.97 -1.43 39.32
CA ASN A 196 -0.57 -1.01 39.24
C ASN A 196 0.40 -2.18 39.04
N ASP A 197 -0.03 -3.17 38.29
CA ASP A 197 0.66 -4.45 38.16
C ASP A 197 1.90 -4.37 37.25
N ILE A 198 1.85 -3.54 36.20
CA ILE A 198 2.96 -3.40 35.26
C ILE A 198 3.77 -2.11 35.46
N THR A 199 5.10 -2.26 35.42
CA THR A 199 6.05 -1.14 35.48
C THR A 199 6.13 -0.37 34.16
N TYR A 200 6.43 0.93 34.19
CA TYR A 200 6.60 1.73 32.97
C TYR A 200 7.77 1.26 32.08
N HIS A 201 7.52 1.11 30.78
CA HIS A 201 8.52 0.63 29.80
C HIS A 201 9.64 1.64 29.50
N GLY A 202 9.49 2.93 29.84
CA GLY A 202 10.49 3.94 29.48
C GLY A 202 10.69 4.05 27.97
N SER A 203 11.95 4.07 27.50
CA SER A 203 12.29 4.11 26.07
C SER A 203 12.20 2.74 25.37
N ARG A 204 11.86 1.66 26.08
CA ARG A 204 11.76 0.28 25.54
C ARG A 204 10.41 0.07 24.86
N ARG A 205 10.16 0.84 23.81
CA ARG A 205 8.92 0.81 23.03
C ARG A 205 9.14 1.26 21.60
N GLY A 206 8.18 0.95 20.73
CA GLY A 206 8.15 1.45 19.36
C GLY A 206 6.86 1.08 18.66
N SER A 207 6.77 1.44 17.38
CA SER A 207 5.68 1.04 16.49
C SER A 207 6.23 0.65 15.12
N ARG A 208 5.48 -0.18 14.41
CA ARG A 208 5.81 -0.61 13.04
C ARG A 208 4.55 -1.03 12.30
N THR A 209 4.41 -0.59 11.06
CA THR A 209 3.37 -1.03 10.12
C THR A 209 3.82 -2.33 9.46
N LEU A 210 2.99 -3.38 9.50
CA LEU A 210 3.30 -4.70 8.91
C LEU A 210 2.09 -5.30 8.17
N PRO A 211 2.33 -6.07 7.10
CA PRO A 211 1.27 -6.72 6.32
C PRO A 211 0.96 -8.11 6.86
N LEU A 212 0.36 -8.19 8.06
CA LEU A 212 0.20 -9.44 8.81
C LEU A 212 -0.55 -10.56 8.05
N ARG A 213 -1.44 -10.18 7.12
CA ARG A 213 -2.23 -11.11 6.31
C ARG A 213 -1.77 -11.25 4.86
N SER A 214 -0.55 -10.79 4.55
CA SER A 214 0.04 -10.97 3.23
C SER A 214 0.95 -12.19 3.20
N TYR A 215 0.81 -13.01 2.16
CA TYR A 215 1.76 -14.07 1.84
C TYR A 215 2.85 -13.47 0.95
N SER A 216 3.94 -13.02 1.55
CA SER A 216 5.16 -12.71 0.82
C SER A 216 6.32 -13.51 1.40
N ASN A 217 6.58 -14.66 0.76
CA ASN A 217 7.93 -15.18 0.70
C ASN A 217 8.49 -14.69 -0.63
N PRO A 218 9.02 -13.44 -0.70
CA PRO A 218 9.56 -12.94 -1.95
C PRO A 218 10.66 -13.90 -2.41
N PRO A 219 10.62 -14.35 -3.67
CA PRO A 219 11.64 -15.25 -4.20
C PRO A 219 13.00 -14.55 -4.21
N SER A 220 14.09 -15.31 -4.20
CA SER A 220 15.41 -14.73 -4.43
C SER A 220 15.62 -14.43 -5.91
N THR A 221 16.27 -13.31 -6.25
CA THR A 221 16.71 -13.02 -7.63
C THR A 221 17.53 -14.17 -8.23
N SER A 222 18.25 -14.94 -7.40
CA SER A 222 19.02 -16.10 -7.85
C SER A 222 18.18 -17.23 -8.44
N GLU A 223 16.90 -17.32 -8.09
CA GLU A 223 15.96 -18.32 -8.61
C GLU A 223 15.65 -18.09 -10.10
N PHE A 224 15.75 -16.84 -10.57
CA PHE A 224 15.47 -16.46 -11.96
C PHE A 224 16.73 -16.16 -12.77
N ALA A 225 17.93 -16.35 -12.21
CA ALA A 225 19.20 -15.95 -12.81
C ALA A 225 19.51 -16.61 -14.16
N THR A 226 18.88 -17.74 -14.48
CA THR A 226 19.07 -18.49 -15.74
C THR A 226 18.03 -18.14 -16.81
N LEU A 227 17.01 -17.35 -16.48
CA LEU A 227 15.96 -16.96 -17.41
C LEU A 227 16.39 -15.79 -18.29
N ASP A 228 15.83 -15.73 -19.50
CA ASP A 228 15.89 -14.52 -20.31
C ASP A 228 15.22 -13.36 -19.56
N SER A 229 15.69 -12.13 -19.76
CA SER A 229 15.09 -10.95 -19.16
C SER A 229 15.01 -9.75 -20.11
N VAL A 230 14.10 -8.82 -19.82
CA VAL A 230 13.99 -7.51 -20.47
C VAL A 230 14.04 -6.43 -19.41
N GLU A 231 14.76 -5.36 -19.69
CA GLU A 231 14.92 -4.23 -18.77
C GLU A 231 14.34 -2.94 -19.37
N PHE A 232 13.64 -2.19 -18.52
CA PHE A 232 13.16 -0.84 -18.76
C PHE A 232 13.78 0.06 -17.69
N ARG A 233 14.90 0.72 -18.02
CA ARG A 233 15.69 1.51 -17.07
C ARG A 233 15.82 2.95 -17.55
N LEU A 234 15.71 3.88 -16.61
CA LEU A 234 15.89 5.30 -16.88
C LEU A 234 17.29 5.58 -17.42
N ASN A 235 17.39 6.53 -18.35
CA ASN A 235 18.65 6.87 -19.00
C ASN A 235 19.49 7.87 -18.17
N ASN A 236 20.04 7.44 -17.04
CA ASN A 236 20.90 8.24 -16.16
C ASN A 236 20.30 9.63 -15.86
N PHE A 237 19.05 9.67 -15.43
CA PHE A 237 18.33 10.89 -15.16
C PHE A 237 18.99 11.66 -14.00
N VAL A 238 19.26 12.96 -14.20
CA VAL A 238 19.78 13.82 -13.14
C VAL A 238 18.61 14.35 -12.33
N VAL A 239 18.42 13.82 -11.12
CA VAL A 239 17.29 14.17 -10.26
C VAL A 239 17.45 15.62 -9.78
N PRO A 240 16.49 16.52 -10.07
CA PRO A 240 16.48 17.88 -9.55
C PRO A 240 16.45 17.92 -8.02
N SER A 241 17.03 18.98 -7.43
CA SER A 241 17.02 19.24 -6.00
C SER A 241 15.69 19.85 -5.52
N GLU A 242 14.58 19.41 -6.08
CA GLU A 242 13.23 19.83 -5.71
C GLU A 242 12.65 18.91 -4.64
N ASP A 243 11.64 19.38 -3.91
CA ASP A 243 11.00 18.65 -2.81
C ASP A 243 10.33 17.35 -3.27
N THR A 244 9.58 17.42 -4.37
CA THR A 244 8.90 16.28 -5.00
C THR A 244 8.87 16.48 -6.51
N ILE A 245 9.17 15.44 -7.28
CA ILE A 245 9.06 15.47 -8.73
C ILE A 245 8.54 14.14 -9.28
N TYR A 246 7.88 14.22 -10.42
CA TYR A 246 7.40 13.08 -11.20
C TYR A 246 8.11 13.12 -12.54
N TYR A 247 8.93 12.11 -12.81
CA TYR A 247 9.66 11.96 -14.06
C TYR A 247 9.06 10.84 -14.88
N CYS A 248 8.80 11.10 -16.15
CA CYS A 248 8.22 10.16 -17.09
C CYS A 248 9.22 9.86 -18.19
N GLU A 249 9.38 8.58 -18.56
CA GLU A 249 10.20 8.14 -19.68
C GLU A 249 9.47 7.04 -20.47
N VAL A 250 9.40 7.22 -21.79
CA VAL A 250 8.73 6.29 -22.70
C VAL A 250 9.73 5.27 -23.24
N PHE A 251 9.32 4.00 -23.22
CA PHE A 251 10.07 2.86 -23.71
C PHE A 251 9.32 2.17 -24.84
N LYS A 252 10.05 1.66 -25.82
CA LYS A 252 9.48 0.85 -26.90
C LYS A 252 9.47 -0.62 -26.51
N THR A 253 8.41 -1.33 -26.89
CA THR A 253 8.33 -2.78 -26.73
C THR A 253 9.52 -3.46 -27.45
N PRO A 254 10.19 -4.46 -26.82
CA PRO A 254 11.34 -5.12 -27.42
C PRO A 254 11.05 -5.72 -28.80
N THR A 255 11.77 -5.27 -29.83
CA THR A 255 11.52 -5.66 -31.23
C THR A 255 12.01 -7.07 -31.57
N ASN A 256 12.86 -7.66 -30.73
CA ASN A 256 13.30 -9.04 -30.86
C ASN A 256 12.21 -10.07 -30.50
N PHE A 257 11.09 -9.63 -29.92
CA PHE A 257 9.95 -10.50 -29.62
C PHE A 257 9.02 -10.62 -30.81
N ILE A 258 9.43 -11.45 -31.77
CA ILE A 258 8.64 -11.78 -32.97
C ILE A 258 7.33 -12.50 -32.58
N THR A 259 7.31 -13.21 -31.44
CA THR A 259 6.15 -13.88 -30.89
C THR A 259 5.87 -13.41 -29.46
N LYS A 260 4.64 -13.64 -28.97
CA LYS A 260 4.25 -13.36 -27.58
C LYS A 260 5.19 -14.12 -26.62
N ARG A 261 5.65 -13.43 -25.57
CA ARG A 261 6.39 -13.97 -24.42
C ARG A 261 5.63 -13.62 -23.14
N HIS A 262 5.76 -14.44 -22.11
CA HIS A 262 5.22 -14.13 -20.78
C HIS A 262 6.37 -13.81 -19.84
N ALA A 263 6.29 -12.65 -19.19
CA ALA A 263 7.04 -12.42 -17.97
C ALA A 263 6.35 -13.19 -16.83
N ILE A 264 7.13 -13.96 -16.07
CA ILE A 264 6.64 -14.77 -14.95
C ILE A 264 7.02 -14.19 -13.60
N ALA A 265 7.95 -13.24 -13.58
CA ALA A 265 8.33 -12.45 -12.43
C ALA A 265 8.84 -11.08 -12.90
N TYR A 266 8.85 -10.11 -11.99
CA TYR A 266 9.52 -8.83 -12.20
C TYR A 266 10.39 -8.47 -11.01
N GLU A 267 11.43 -7.68 -11.26
CA GLU A 267 12.31 -7.08 -10.28
C GLU A 267 12.31 -5.56 -10.47
N ILE A 268 12.12 -4.84 -9.37
CA ILE A 268 12.28 -3.41 -9.27
C ILE A 268 13.73 -3.14 -8.92
N PHE A 269 14.43 -2.53 -9.86
CA PHE A 269 15.81 -2.12 -9.66
C PHE A 269 15.82 -0.65 -9.25
N ILE A 270 16.19 -0.37 -8.00
CA ILE A 270 16.45 0.99 -7.53
C ILE A 270 17.94 1.20 -7.36
N ASP A 271 18.48 2.29 -7.92
CA ASP A 271 19.87 2.67 -7.70
C ASP A 271 20.13 2.82 -6.19
N PRO A 272 21.13 2.14 -5.61
CA PRO A 272 21.42 2.22 -4.18
C PRO A 272 21.62 3.64 -3.68
N ALA A 273 22.09 4.55 -4.54
CA ALA A 273 22.21 5.96 -4.19
C ALA A 273 20.85 6.62 -3.92
N ASN A 274 19.77 6.19 -4.58
CA ASN A 274 18.49 6.87 -4.56
C ASN A 274 17.39 6.12 -3.79
N LEU A 275 17.73 5.03 -3.09
CA LEU A 275 16.81 4.27 -2.23
C LEU A 275 16.09 5.15 -1.18
N ASP A 276 16.69 6.27 -0.79
CA ASP A 276 16.12 7.20 0.19
C ASP A 276 15.12 8.21 -0.43
N ILE A 277 15.12 8.38 -1.75
CA ILE A 277 14.31 9.40 -2.43
C ILE A 277 13.31 8.83 -3.45
N VAL A 278 13.52 7.63 -3.98
CA VAL A 278 12.54 6.99 -4.87
C VAL A 278 11.36 6.50 -4.04
N HIS A 279 10.20 7.12 -4.25
CA HIS A 279 9.01 6.85 -3.46
C HIS A 279 8.09 5.82 -4.11
N HIS A 280 7.83 5.94 -5.41
CA HIS A 280 7.10 4.93 -6.18
C HIS A 280 7.50 4.94 -7.65
N LEU A 281 7.24 3.81 -8.30
CA LEU A 281 7.45 3.55 -9.71
C LEU A 281 6.16 2.98 -10.27
N LEU A 282 5.61 3.61 -11.30
CA LEU A 282 4.49 3.08 -12.08
C LEU A 282 4.96 2.78 -13.51
N MET A 283 4.47 1.68 -14.07
CA MET A 283 4.58 1.38 -15.49
C MET A 283 3.20 1.38 -16.09
N PHE A 284 3.06 2.07 -17.22
CA PHE A 284 1.83 2.15 -17.98
C PHE A 284 2.00 1.57 -19.38
N GLU A 285 0.91 1.03 -19.91
CA GLU A 285 0.78 0.64 -21.30
C GLU A 285 0.23 1.82 -22.10
N CYS A 286 0.94 2.24 -23.15
CA CYS A 286 0.44 3.27 -24.04
C CYS A 286 -0.72 2.77 -24.90
N ASP A 287 -1.63 3.67 -25.26
CA ASP A 287 -2.67 3.39 -26.24
C ASP A 287 -2.04 2.84 -27.55
N PRO A 288 -2.57 1.73 -28.12
CA PRO A 288 -2.07 1.13 -29.36
C PRO A 288 -2.00 2.07 -30.58
N THR A 289 -2.76 3.16 -30.58
CA THR A 289 -2.76 4.18 -31.65
C THR A 289 -1.58 5.14 -31.55
N VAL A 290 -0.90 5.19 -30.41
CA VAL A 290 0.26 6.05 -30.21
C VAL A 290 1.43 5.54 -31.04
N ASN A 291 2.03 6.44 -31.80
CA ASN A 291 3.25 6.15 -32.52
C ASN A 291 4.22 7.34 -32.45
N PHE A 292 5.28 7.17 -31.66
CA PHE A 292 6.35 8.14 -31.56
C PHE A 292 7.28 8.01 -32.79
N ASN A 293 7.13 8.90 -33.76
CA ASN A 293 7.91 8.92 -35.00
C ASN A 293 9.34 9.49 -34.85
N GLY A 294 9.79 9.76 -33.63
CA GLY A 294 11.10 10.36 -33.33
C GLY A 294 12.23 9.34 -33.15
N THR A 295 13.48 9.78 -33.36
CA THR A 295 14.68 8.99 -33.04
C THR A 295 14.92 8.87 -31.53
N MET A 296 14.39 9.81 -30.74
CA MET A 296 14.35 9.77 -29.29
C MET A 296 12.90 9.66 -28.83
N LEU A 297 12.65 8.77 -27.87
CA LEU A 297 11.35 8.63 -27.24
C LEU A 297 11.14 9.76 -26.21
N PRO A 298 9.88 10.16 -25.94
CA PRO A 298 9.60 11.21 -24.97
C PRO A 298 10.12 10.87 -23.57
N GLN A 299 10.71 11.88 -22.92
CA GLN A 299 11.16 11.81 -21.53
C GLN A 299 11.14 13.22 -20.93
N GLY A 300 10.88 13.35 -19.62
CA GLY A 300 10.81 14.66 -18.97
C GLY A 300 9.99 14.64 -17.68
N LEU A 301 9.78 15.82 -17.10
CA LEU A 301 8.82 15.96 -16.01
C LEU A 301 7.42 15.66 -16.55
N CYS A 302 6.67 14.82 -15.84
CA CYS A 302 5.38 14.31 -16.32
C CYS A 302 4.37 15.42 -16.61
N ASP A 303 4.42 16.52 -15.85
CA ASP A 303 3.56 17.70 -16.01
C ASP A 303 3.90 18.59 -17.22
N GLN A 304 5.04 18.32 -17.87
CA GLN A 304 5.55 19.06 -19.03
C GLN A 304 5.52 18.22 -20.32
N MET A 305 4.98 17.01 -20.24
CA MET A 305 4.87 16.10 -21.38
C MET A 305 3.81 16.57 -22.38
N ASP A 306 3.95 16.13 -23.63
CA ASP A 306 2.98 16.42 -24.67
C ASP A 306 1.68 15.59 -24.53
N ASN A 307 0.65 16.02 -25.24
CA ASN A 307 -0.66 15.36 -25.24
C ASN A 307 -0.64 13.92 -25.81
N GLU A 308 0.38 13.53 -26.58
CA GLU A 308 0.49 12.15 -27.07
C GLU A 308 0.99 11.21 -25.95
N VAL A 309 1.87 11.70 -25.06
CA VAL A 309 2.29 10.96 -23.86
C VAL A 309 1.16 10.83 -22.85
N GLU A 310 0.21 11.77 -22.78
CA GLU A 310 -0.99 11.65 -21.93
C GLU A 310 -1.80 10.37 -22.21
N LYS A 311 -1.80 9.89 -23.47
CA LYS A 311 -2.44 8.62 -23.85
C LYS A 311 -1.74 7.38 -23.27
N CYS A 312 -0.58 7.55 -22.65
CA CYS A 312 0.10 6.51 -21.90
C CYS A 312 -0.26 6.49 -20.42
N MET A 313 -0.88 7.52 -19.85
CA MET A 313 -1.00 7.64 -18.38
C MET A 313 -2.24 6.95 -17.79
N VAL A 314 -3.03 6.23 -18.59
CA VAL A 314 -4.34 5.71 -18.18
C VAL A 314 -4.29 4.24 -17.79
N ASN A 315 -3.53 3.41 -18.52
CA ASN A 315 -3.54 1.96 -18.35
C ASN A 315 -2.32 1.49 -17.54
N THR A 316 -2.51 1.34 -16.24
CA THR A 316 -1.43 0.90 -15.34
C THR A 316 -1.14 -0.59 -15.58
N ALA A 317 0.09 -0.91 -15.96
CA ALA A 317 0.61 -2.28 -16.07
C ALA A 317 1.28 -2.76 -14.80
N LEU A 318 1.90 -1.87 -14.02
CA LEU A 318 2.63 -2.26 -12.81
C LEU A 318 2.75 -1.06 -11.88
N GLY A 319 2.71 -1.32 -10.58
CA GLY A 319 3.07 -0.34 -9.57
C GLY A 319 3.96 -0.93 -8.48
N TRP A 320 4.93 -0.14 -8.05
CA TRP A 320 5.77 -0.41 -6.89
C TRP A 320 5.92 0.87 -6.07
N ALA A 321 6.06 0.74 -4.75
CA ALA A 321 6.30 1.87 -3.86
C ALA A 321 7.12 1.43 -2.64
N VAL A 322 7.55 2.41 -1.83
CA VAL A 322 8.28 2.14 -0.58
C VAL A 322 7.52 1.15 0.29
N GLY A 323 8.22 0.12 0.77
CA GLY A 323 7.65 -0.98 1.54
C GLY A 323 7.25 -2.20 0.70
N GLY A 324 7.19 -2.06 -0.63
CA GLY A 324 6.98 -3.16 -1.57
C GLY A 324 8.20 -4.08 -1.73
N ASP A 325 7.93 -5.36 -1.99
CA ASP A 325 8.96 -6.31 -2.37
C ASP A 325 9.64 -5.87 -3.67
N PHE A 326 10.97 -6.02 -3.73
CA PHE A 326 11.74 -5.69 -4.93
C PHE A 326 11.62 -6.76 -6.02
N ILE A 327 11.16 -7.96 -5.69
CA ILE A 327 10.97 -9.04 -6.64
C ILE A 327 9.67 -9.76 -6.35
N VAL A 328 8.87 -9.93 -7.39
CA VAL A 328 7.53 -10.50 -7.29
C VAL A 328 7.35 -11.52 -8.41
N GLU A 329 6.99 -12.74 -8.03
CA GLU A 329 6.59 -13.79 -8.95
C GLU A 329 5.07 -13.75 -9.20
N TYR A 330 4.68 -13.90 -10.46
CA TYR A 330 3.28 -14.02 -10.85
C TYR A 330 2.75 -15.45 -10.62
N PRO A 331 1.42 -15.65 -10.46
CA PRO A 331 0.83 -16.98 -10.28
C PRO A 331 1.19 -17.96 -11.41
N GLU A 332 1.39 -19.24 -11.10
CA GLU A 332 1.78 -20.27 -12.08
C GLU A 332 0.86 -20.35 -13.31
N GLN A 333 -0.41 -19.97 -13.16
CA GLN A 333 -1.43 -20.00 -14.22
C GLN A 333 -1.27 -18.86 -15.23
N ALA A 334 -0.65 -17.75 -14.85
CA ALA A 334 -0.67 -16.52 -15.63
C ALA A 334 0.68 -15.81 -15.71
N GLY A 335 0.94 -15.17 -16.84
CA GLY A 335 2.14 -14.33 -17.02
C GLY A 335 1.79 -13.02 -17.70
N TYR A 336 2.63 -12.00 -17.49
CA TYR A 336 2.42 -10.69 -18.10
C TYR A 336 2.86 -10.75 -19.57
N PRO A 337 1.93 -10.49 -20.53
CA PRO A 337 2.23 -10.63 -21.94
C PRO A 337 3.15 -9.51 -22.48
N LEU A 338 4.14 -9.87 -23.29
CA LEU A 338 5.08 -8.98 -23.97
C LEU A 338 5.28 -9.43 -25.44
N GLY A 339 5.56 -8.51 -26.37
CA GLY A 339 5.98 -8.81 -27.76
C GLY A 339 4.95 -8.57 -28.87
N ALA A 340 5.29 -8.88 -30.13
CA ALA A 340 4.62 -8.36 -31.34
C ALA A 340 3.14 -8.72 -31.58
N ASN A 341 2.56 -9.66 -30.82
CA ASN A 341 1.11 -9.95 -30.84
C ASN A 341 0.37 -9.36 -29.63
N PHE A 342 1.09 -8.72 -28.71
CA PHE A 342 0.54 -7.91 -27.64
C PHE A 342 0.39 -6.50 -28.19
N SER A 343 -0.82 -5.93 -28.15
CA SER A 343 -1.20 -4.67 -28.81
C SER A 343 -0.51 -3.41 -28.26
N VAL A 344 0.45 -3.57 -27.35
CA VAL A 344 1.16 -2.47 -26.70
C VAL A 344 2.51 -2.25 -27.39
N GLY A 345 2.61 -1.15 -28.15
CA GLY A 345 3.84 -0.76 -28.84
C GLY A 345 4.83 0.02 -27.97
N TYR A 346 4.33 0.68 -26.93
CA TYR A 346 5.09 1.53 -26.04
C TYR A 346 4.63 1.38 -24.59
N TYR A 347 5.56 1.54 -23.67
CA TYR A 347 5.32 1.64 -22.24
C TYR A 347 5.84 2.97 -21.73
N MET A 348 5.28 3.46 -20.63
CA MET A 348 5.80 4.64 -19.95
C MET A 348 6.11 4.28 -18.49
N ILE A 349 7.32 4.58 -18.04
CA ILE A 349 7.64 4.54 -16.61
C ILE A 349 7.46 5.95 -16.06
N GLN A 350 6.68 6.05 -14.99
CA GLN A 350 6.62 7.23 -14.13
C GLN A 350 7.35 6.92 -12.83
N MET A 351 8.35 7.74 -12.50
CA MET A 351 9.10 7.67 -11.25
C MET A 351 8.78 8.89 -10.41
N HIS A 352 8.32 8.67 -9.19
CA HIS A 352 8.12 9.72 -8.20
C HIS A 352 9.28 9.76 -7.21
N TYR A 353 9.97 10.90 -7.18
CA TYR A 353 11.01 11.18 -6.19
C TYR A 353 10.47 12.12 -5.12
N ASN A 354 10.63 11.74 -3.85
CA ASN A 354 10.39 12.58 -2.68
C ASN A 354 11.75 12.92 -2.05
N ASN A 355 12.26 14.12 -2.32
CA ASN A 355 13.58 14.60 -1.91
C ASN A 355 13.45 15.78 -0.93
N PRO A 356 12.93 15.56 0.29
CA PRO A 356 12.66 16.63 1.26
C PRO A 356 13.93 17.35 1.73
N GLN A 357 15.10 16.71 1.60
CA GLN A 357 16.40 17.29 1.90
C GLN A 357 16.99 18.11 0.74
N ARG A 358 16.34 18.09 -0.44
CA ARG A 358 16.76 18.81 -1.65
C ARG A 358 18.21 18.52 -2.03
N LEU A 359 18.58 17.24 -1.95
CA LEU A 359 19.91 16.77 -2.32
C LEU A 359 20.13 16.98 -3.82
N SER A 360 21.31 17.47 -4.20
CA SER A 360 21.73 17.68 -5.59
C SER A 360 22.70 16.59 -6.05
N ASN A 361 23.02 16.57 -7.35
CA ASN A 361 24.00 15.65 -7.97
C ASN A 361 23.65 14.16 -7.81
N ARG A 362 22.35 13.84 -7.75
CA ARG A 362 21.84 12.48 -7.81
C ARG A 362 21.60 12.12 -9.26
N VAL A 363 22.11 10.96 -9.68
CA VAL A 363 21.84 10.38 -10.99
C VAL A 363 21.11 9.08 -10.74
N ASP A 364 20.04 8.84 -11.49
CA ASP A 364 19.19 7.67 -11.34
C ASP A 364 19.09 6.88 -12.63
N ALA A 365 19.38 5.58 -12.51
CA ALA A 365 19.20 4.59 -13.57
C ALA A 365 18.29 3.44 -13.09
N SER A 366 17.33 3.78 -12.21
CA SER A 366 16.34 2.84 -11.68
C SER A 366 15.38 2.37 -12.77
N GLY A 367 14.63 1.31 -12.51
CA GLY A 367 13.71 0.75 -13.50
C GLY A 367 13.14 -0.61 -13.12
N ILE A 368 12.64 -1.32 -14.14
CA ILE A 368 12.02 -2.63 -14.00
C ILE A 368 12.77 -3.65 -14.87
N ARG A 369 12.99 -4.85 -14.33
CA ARG A 369 13.41 -6.03 -15.08
C ARG A 369 12.29 -7.06 -15.06
N PHE A 370 11.89 -7.55 -16.22
CA PHE A 370 10.98 -8.69 -16.35
C PHE A 370 11.75 -9.96 -16.64
N PHE A 371 11.48 -11.04 -15.90
CA PHE A 371 12.01 -12.37 -16.16
C PHE A 371 11.03 -13.18 -17.00
N LEU A 372 11.51 -13.71 -18.12
CA LEU A 372 10.67 -14.38 -19.11
C LEU A 372 10.60 -15.88 -18.85
N GLY A 373 9.40 -16.43 -18.90
CA GLY A 373 9.21 -17.87 -18.93
C GLY A 373 9.76 -18.50 -20.22
N ASN A 374 10.19 -19.75 -20.11
CA ASN A 374 10.57 -20.58 -21.26
C ASN A 374 9.37 -20.97 -22.13
N THR A 375 8.18 -21.02 -21.53
CA THR A 375 6.91 -21.34 -22.19
C THR A 375 5.84 -20.33 -21.78
N LEU A 376 4.82 -20.17 -22.62
CA LEU A 376 3.64 -19.39 -22.27
C LEU A 376 2.88 -20.09 -21.13
N ARG A 377 2.49 -19.32 -20.12
CA ARG A 377 1.51 -19.75 -19.11
C ARG A 377 0.10 -19.75 -19.72
N GLN A 378 -0.86 -20.38 -19.04
CA GLN A 378 -2.20 -20.60 -19.57
C GLN A 378 -2.95 -19.29 -19.87
N TYR A 379 -2.77 -18.27 -19.02
CA TYR A 379 -3.50 -17.01 -19.11
C TYR A 379 -2.59 -15.79 -19.19
N ASP A 380 -3.10 -14.75 -19.83
CA ASP A 380 -2.49 -13.42 -19.85
C ASP A 380 -2.94 -12.65 -18.60
N LEU A 381 -2.05 -11.86 -17.99
CA LEU A 381 -2.38 -10.99 -16.86
C LEU A 381 -3.01 -9.67 -17.29
N GLY A 382 -4.06 -9.28 -16.58
CA GLY A 382 -4.71 -7.98 -16.67
C GLY A 382 -4.61 -7.20 -15.36
N TYR A 383 -4.80 -5.89 -15.47
CA TYR A 383 -4.84 -4.95 -14.35
C TYR A 383 -6.11 -4.14 -14.45
N LEU A 384 -6.82 -3.97 -13.33
CA LEU A 384 -8.03 -3.18 -13.21
C LEU A 384 -7.81 -2.06 -12.20
N THR A 385 -8.02 -0.82 -12.62
CA THR A 385 -7.94 0.36 -11.76
C THR A 385 -9.34 0.82 -11.37
N LEU A 386 -9.65 0.79 -10.07
CA LEU A 386 -10.90 1.30 -9.50
C LEU A 386 -10.66 2.58 -8.68
N GLY A 387 -11.67 3.42 -8.53
CA GLY A 387 -11.59 4.61 -7.68
C GLY A 387 -12.10 5.89 -8.37
N THR A 388 -11.37 6.99 -8.18
CA THR A 388 -11.67 8.29 -8.80
C THR A 388 -10.51 8.77 -9.65
N THR A 389 -10.77 9.65 -10.63
CA THR A 389 -9.67 10.33 -11.32
C THR A 389 -8.87 11.21 -10.34
N ALA A 390 -7.55 11.33 -10.53
CA ALA A 390 -6.67 12.12 -9.67
C ALA A 390 -6.67 13.61 -10.03
N ASN A 391 -7.81 14.30 -9.88
CA ASN A 391 -7.89 15.72 -10.18
C ASN A 391 -8.89 16.46 -9.27
N ALA A 392 -8.82 17.79 -9.27
CA ALA A 392 -9.66 18.66 -8.44
C ALA A 392 -11.18 18.53 -8.70
N MET A 393 -11.60 18.00 -9.85
CA MET A 393 -13.01 17.73 -10.11
C MET A 393 -13.50 16.46 -9.42
N SER A 394 -12.62 15.53 -9.07
CA SER A 394 -12.95 14.27 -8.40
C SER A 394 -12.64 14.28 -6.91
N LEU A 395 -11.60 15.02 -6.52
CA LEU A 395 -11.11 15.08 -5.14
C LEU A 395 -10.88 16.53 -4.72
N ALA A 396 -11.56 16.91 -3.65
CA ALA A 396 -11.62 18.24 -3.06
C ALA A 396 -12.01 18.06 -1.58
N ILE A 397 -11.00 17.66 -0.78
CA ILE A 397 -11.12 17.19 0.60
C ILE A 397 -10.92 18.39 1.54
N PRO A 398 -11.95 18.79 2.32
CA PRO A 398 -11.86 19.94 3.20
C PRO A 398 -10.76 19.79 4.28
N PRO A 399 -10.19 20.91 4.78
CA PRO A 399 -9.28 20.91 5.92
C PRO A 399 -10.01 20.61 7.23
N ASN A 400 -9.25 20.23 8.27
CA ASN A 400 -9.74 20.04 9.64
C ASN A 400 -10.88 19.02 9.78
N ILE A 401 -10.83 17.94 9.00
CA ILE A 401 -11.75 16.81 9.12
C ILE A 401 -10.98 15.59 9.63
N GLU A 402 -11.52 14.94 10.66
CA GLU A 402 -10.97 13.69 11.19
C GLU A 402 -11.19 12.52 10.23
N GLN A 403 -12.38 12.44 9.63
CA GLN A 403 -12.73 11.42 8.65
C GLN A 403 -13.57 11.98 7.50
N PHE A 404 -13.03 11.95 6.29
CA PHE A 404 -13.73 12.30 5.06
C PHE A 404 -13.75 11.09 4.11
N ASN A 405 -14.94 10.68 3.67
CA ASN A 405 -15.12 9.51 2.82
C ASN A 405 -15.32 9.92 1.37
N VAL A 406 -14.52 9.35 0.47
CA VAL A 406 -14.71 9.45 -0.97
C VAL A 406 -15.11 8.08 -1.50
N ASP A 407 -16.30 8.03 -2.08
CA ASP A 407 -16.90 6.80 -2.60
C ASP A 407 -16.97 6.85 -4.13
N SER A 408 -16.65 5.71 -4.74
CA SER A 408 -16.74 5.46 -6.19
C SER A 408 -17.48 4.15 -6.46
N TYR A 409 -18.29 4.14 -7.50
CA TYR A 409 -19.05 2.96 -7.94
C TYR A 409 -18.65 2.58 -9.36
N CYS A 410 -18.38 1.30 -9.55
CA CYS A 410 -18.21 0.70 -10.87
C CYS A 410 -19.43 -0.17 -11.18
N PRO A 411 -20.18 0.13 -12.24
CA PRO A 411 -21.47 -0.50 -12.50
C PRO A 411 -21.30 -1.91 -13.08
N MET A 412 -22.41 -2.68 -13.13
CA MET A 412 -22.38 -4.06 -13.61
C MET A 412 -22.05 -4.16 -15.10
N GLU A 413 -22.43 -3.12 -15.85
CA GLU A 413 -22.13 -2.91 -17.27
C GLU A 413 -20.62 -2.98 -17.54
N ALA A 414 -19.78 -2.56 -16.59
CA ALA A 414 -18.33 -2.64 -16.71
C ALA A 414 -17.78 -4.08 -16.67
N THR A 415 -18.58 -5.05 -16.23
CA THR A 415 -18.18 -6.47 -16.13
C THR A 415 -19.06 -7.39 -16.97
N GLU A 416 -20.05 -6.89 -17.71
CA GLU A 416 -20.99 -7.71 -18.49
C GLU A 416 -20.30 -8.64 -19.50
N ASN A 417 -19.14 -8.23 -20.01
CA ASN A 417 -18.38 -9.00 -21.00
C ASN A 417 -17.40 -10.02 -20.38
N ILE A 418 -17.32 -10.12 -19.05
CA ILE A 418 -16.59 -11.22 -18.39
C ILE A 418 -17.22 -12.55 -18.85
N PRO A 419 -16.42 -13.57 -19.21
CA PRO A 419 -16.96 -14.86 -19.60
C PRO A 419 -17.73 -15.53 -18.46
N GLU A 420 -18.70 -16.39 -18.76
CA GLU A 420 -19.45 -17.14 -17.73
C GLU A 420 -18.54 -17.98 -16.82
N SER A 421 -17.35 -18.39 -17.31
CA SER A 421 -16.33 -19.07 -16.51
C SER A 421 -15.66 -18.18 -15.46
N GLY A 422 -15.86 -16.86 -15.54
CA GLY A 422 -15.28 -15.86 -14.66
C GLY A 422 -13.82 -15.51 -14.94
N ILE A 423 -13.33 -14.53 -14.18
CA ILE A 423 -11.91 -14.18 -14.05
C ILE A 423 -11.50 -14.21 -12.58
N THR A 424 -10.22 -14.47 -12.34
CA THR A 424 -9.62 -14.62 -11.01
C THR A 424 -8.78 -13.38 -10.67
N VAL A 425 -9.18 -12.67 -9.63
CA VAL A 425 -8.40 -11.60 -8.99
C VAL A 425 -7.48 -12.22 -7.94
N PHE A 426 -6.19 -11.94 -8.01
CA PHE A 426 -5.19 -12.52 -7.11
C PHE A 426 -4.31 -11.48 -6.40
N GLY A 427 -4.34 -10.22 -6.85
CA GLY A 427 -3.53 -9.16 -6.29
C GLY A 427 -4.31 -7.86 -6.10
N ALA A 428 -3.93 -7.08 -5.09
CA ALA A 428 -4.47 -5.75 -4.84
C ALA A 428 -3.36 -4.75 -4.47
N PHE A 429 -3.52 -3.49 -4.86
CA PHE A 429 -2.61 -2.39 -4.51
C PHE A 429 -3.45 -1.13 -4.25
N PRO A 430 -3.74 -0.78 -2.98
CA PRO A 430 -4.38 0.48 -2.66
C PRO A 430 -3.38 1.64 -2.79
N HIS A 431 -3.84 2.80 -3.27
CA HIS A 431 -2.99 3.98 -3.41
C HIS A 431 -3.74 5.28 -3.07
N ALA A 432 -3.09 6.08 -2.22
CA ALA A 432 -3.43 7.45 -1.84
C ALA A 432 -2.16 8.18 -1.39
N HIS A 433 -2.25 9.48 -1.15
CA HIS A 433 -1.15 10.28 -0.61
C HIS A 433 -1.24 10.44 0.93
N LEU A 434 -0.65 11.51 1.47
CA LEU A 434 -0.35 11.69 2.90
C LEU A 434 -1.58 11.69 3.82
N GLN A 435 -2.75 12.06 3.30
CA GLN A 435 -4.00 12.17 4.03
C GLN A 435 -4.81 10.87 4.03
N GLY A 436 -4.47 9.91 3.17
CA GLY A 436 -5.12 8.60 3.13
C GLY A 436 -4.96 7.81 4.45
N ARG A 437 -6.03 7.15 4.89
CA ARG A 437 -6.06 6.32 6.12
C ARG A 437 -6.63 4.94 5.91
N SER A 438 -7.57 4.80 4.98
CA SER A 438 -8.12 3.50 4.61
C SER A 438 -8.56 3.50 3.17
N ILE A 439 -8.37 2.38 2.49
CA ILE A 439 -8.87 2.12 1.14
C ILE A 439 -9.40 0.69 1.10
N TRP A 440 -10.63 0.52 0.63
CA TRP A 440 -11.24 -0.79 0.49
C TRP A 440 -12.21 -0.84 -0.68
N THR A 441 -12.41 -2.05 -1.21
CA THR A 441 -13.37 -2.32 -2.29
C THR A 441 -14.23 -3.51 -1.91
N LYS A 442 -15.55 -3.35 -2.06
CA LYS A 442 -16.54 -4.43 -1.97
C LYS A 442 -16.96 -4.88 -3.35
N LEU A 443 -17.21 -6.18 -3.46
CA LEU A 443 -17.85 -6.80 -4.60
C LEU A 443 -19.36 -6.78 -4.38
N ILE A 444 -20.13 -6.33 -5.37
CA ILE A 444 -21.58 -6.35 -5.39
C ILE A 444 -22.00 -7.38 -6.44
N ARG A 445 -22.74 -8.42 -6.01
CA ARG A 445 -23.22 -9.48 -6.89
C ARG A 445 -24.72 -9.59 -6.78
N ASN A 446 -25.41 -9.60 -7.91
CA ASN A 446 -26.88 -9.61 -7.96
C ASN A 446 -27.52 -8.45 -7.16
N GLY A 447 -26.90 -7.27 -7.21
CA GLY A 447 -27.35 -6.08 -6.49
C GLY A 447 -27.10 -6.05 -4.98
N MET A 448 -26.49 -7.10 -4.41
CA MET A 448 -26.19 -7.20 -2.98
C MET A 448 -24.67 -7.12 -2.73
N PRO A 449 -24.21 -6.34 -1.74
CA PRO A 449 -22.81 -6.41 -1.30
C PRO A 449 -22.48 -7.81 -0.80
N THR A 450 -21.34 -8.32 -1.24
CA THR A 450 -20.74 -9.56 -0.73
C THR A 450 -19.57 -9.19 0.21
N ASP A 451 -18.58 -10.08 0.35
CA ASP A 451 -17.34 -9.78 1.06
C ASP A 451 -16.50 -8.71 0.34
N TYR A 452 -15.48 -8.21 1.05
CA TYR A 452 -14.48 -7.32 0.47
C TYR A 452 -13.69 -8.04 -0.63
N LEU A 453 -13.51 -7.36 -1.76
CA LEU A 453 -12.49 -7.72 -2.74
C LEU A 453 -11.09 -7.50 -2.14
N PHE A 454 -10.92 -6.37 -1.44
CA PHE A 454 -9.77 -6.08 -0.59
C PHE A 454 -10.12 -4.99 0.43
N ASN A 455 -9.54 -5.06 1.64
CA ASN A 455 -9.86 -4.15 2.75
C ASN A 455 -8.61 -3.73 3.52
N ALA A 456 -8.04 -2.56 3.20
CA ALA A 456 -6.99 -1.93 3.99
C ALA A 456 -7.58 -0.86 4.91
N GLN A 457 -7.69 -1.18 6.20
CA GLN A 457 -8.20 -0.25 7.22
C GLN A 457 -7.13 0.68 7.82
N SER A 458 -5.85 0.30 7.74
CA SER A 458 -4.72 1.06 8.29
C SER A 458 -3.70 1.41 7.22
N PHE A 459 -4.14 2.05 6.14
CA PHE A 459 -3.28 2.44 5.03
C PHE A 459 -2.16 3.40 5.49
N ASP A 460 -0.93 3.12 5.06
CA ASP A 460 0.26 3.94 5.34
C ASP A 460 0.93 4.34 4.02
N PHE A 461 1.00 5.65 3.76
CA PHE A 461 1.62 6.21 2.58
C PHE A 461 3.08 5.75 2.40
N ASN A 462 3.81 5.53 3.49
CA ASN A 462 5.22 5.14 3.45
C ASN A 462 5.41 3.62 3.38
N TYR A 463 4.32 2.85 3.31
CA TYR A 463 4.34 1.40 3.24
C TYR A 463 3.24 0.90 2.29
N GLN A 464 3.49 1.02 0.98
CA GLN A 464 2.59 0.56 -0.07
C GLN A 464 3.26 -0.59 -0.83
N PHE A 465 2.64 -1.76 -0.77
CA PHE A 465 3.19 -2.99 -1.34
C PHE A 465 2.11 -3.73 -2.13
N GLY A 466 2.53 -4.55 -3.10
CA GLY A 466 1.64 -5.44 -3.82
C GLY A 466 1.09 -6.51 -2.88
N ASN A 467 -0.22 -6.53 -2.67
CA ASN A 467 -0.86 -7.51 -1.81
C ASN A 467 -1.25 -8.73 -2.64
N THR A 468 -0.52 -9.83 -2.51
CA THR A 468 -1.00 -11.14 -2.96
C THR A 468 -2.15 -11.58 -2.06
N LEU A 469 -3.31 -11.83 -2.64
CA LEU A 469 -4.49 -12.26 -1.91
C LEU A 469 -4.30 -13.71 -1.43
N PRO A 470 -4.47 -13.98 -0.12
CA PRO A 470 -4.44 -15.35 0.42
C PRO A 470 -5.31 -16.35 -0.34
N LYS A 471 -6.50 -15.88 -0.74
CA LYS A 471 -7.47 -16.62 -1.51
C LYS A 471 -7.85 -15.77 -2.72
N PRO A 472 -7.49 -16.18 -3.94
CA PRO A 472 -7.95 -15.51 -5.15
C PRO A 472 -9.49 -15.48 -5.22
N ILE A 473 -10.03 -14.39 -5.74
CA ILE A 473 -11.47 -14.12 -5.77
C ILE A 473 -11.97 -14.22 -7.21
N GLN A 474 -13.06 -14.96 -7.42
CA GLN A 474 -13.69 -15.08 -8.74
C GLN A 474 -14.70 -13.96 -8.96
N LEU A 475 -14.56 -13.28 -10.10
CA LEU A 475 -15.50 -12.32 -10.64
C LEU A 475 -16.28 -12.95 -11.79
N TYR A 476 -17.56 -12.63 -11.88
CA TYR A 476 -18.48 -13.12 -12.90
C TYR A 476 -19.13 -11.94 -13.63
N PRO A 477 -19.69 -12.16 -14.83
CA PRO A 477 -20.43 -11.13 -15.54
C PRO A 477 -21.60 -10.59 -14.71
N GLY A 478 -21.75 -9.26 -14.71
CA GLY A 478 -22.79 -8.55 -13.96
C GLY A 478 -22.40 -8.20 -12.52
N ASP A 479 -21.17 -8.48 -12.10
CA ASP A 479 -20.62 -8.00 -10.84
C ASP A 479 -20.35 -6.48 -10.89
N ALA A 480 -20.57 -5.78 -9.79
CA ALA A 480 -20.27 -4.36 -9.64
C ALA A 480 -19.28 -4.14 -8.49
N PHE A 481 -18.63 -2.99 -8.46
CA PHE A 481 -17.64 -2.66 -7.41
C PHE A 481 -18.00 -1.38 -6.69
N TYR A 482 -17.75 -1.37 -5.38
CA TYR A 482 -17.87 -0.18 -4.54
C TYR A 482 -16.55 0.04 -3.81
N THR A 483 -15.87 1.14 -4.11
CA THR A 483 -14.58 1.48 -3.52
C THR A 483 -14.73 2.74 -2.66
N ARG A 484 -14.16 2.71 -1.46
CA ARG A 484 -14.07 3.86 -0.55
C ARG A 484 -12.63 4.16 -0.20
N CYS A 485 -12.27 5.43 -0.29
CA CYS A 485 -11.07 6.00 0.31
C CYS A 485 -11.45 6.90 1.49
N VAL A 486 -10.72 6.78 2.58
CA VAL A 486 -10.95 7.56 3.82
C VAL A 486 -9.74 8.43 4.09
N TYR A 487 -9.97 9.72 4.31
CA TYR A 487 -8.94 10.71 4.55
C TYR A 487 -9.06 11.37 5.92
N ASN A 488 -7.92 11.73 6.51
CA ASN A 488 -7.84 12.59 7.69
C ASN A 488 -7.04 13.84 7.33
N THR A 489 -7.62 15.03 7.51
CA THR A 489 -7.02 16.33 7.17
C THR A 489 -6.92 17.26 8.38
N MET A 490 -6.88 16.70 9.61
CA MET A 490 -6.74 17.47 10.85
C MET A 490 -5.43 18.28 10.91
N ASN A 491 -4.42 17.88 10.13
CA ASN A 491 -3.13 18.57 9.99
C ASN A 491 -3.10 19.61 8.85
N LYS A 492 -4.22 19.86 8.16
CA LYS A 492 -4.30 20.79 7.02
C LYS A 492 -5.22 21.95 7.37
N ASN A 493 -4.79 23.16 6.99
CA ASN A 493 -5.57 24.39 7.12
C ASN A 493 -6.20 24.85 5.80
N ILE A 494 -5.84 24.20 4.69
CA ILE A 494 -6.35 24.47 3.34
C ILE A 494 -6.95 23.20 2.75
N ILE A 495 -7.86 23.37 1.78
CA ILE A 495 -8.42 22.24 1.03
C ILE A 495 -7.31 21.43 0.35
N THR A 496 -7.44 20.11 0.39
CA THR A 496 -6.57 19.18 -0.34
C THR A 496 -7.28 18.77 -1.62
N LEU A 497 -6.66 19.03 -2.78
CA LEU A 497 -7.23 18.75 -4.10
C LEU A 497 -6.66 17.44 -4.65
N GLY A 498 -7.38 16.84 -5.60
CA GLY A 498 -6.86 15.71 -6.37
C GLY A 498 -5.77 16.15 -7.34
N GLY A 499 -4.73 15.34 -7.46
CA GLY A 499 -3.61 15.60 -8.34
C GLY A 499 -2.44 14.66 -8.07
N GLU A 500 -1.38 14.85 -8.86
CA GLU A 500 -0.21 13.99 -8.84
C GLU A 500 0.72 14.29 -7.66
N SER A 501 0.77 15.52 -7.15
CA SER A 501 1.70 15.88 -6.08
C SER A 501 1.41 15.17 -4.76
N THR A 502 2.46 14.87 -3.97
CA THR A 502 2.32 14.39 -2.58
C THR A 502 1.51 15.30 -1.65
N LYS A 503 1.35 16.58 -2.01
CA LYS A 503 0.54 17.56 -1.27
C LYS A 503 -0.93 17.57 -1.72
N GLU A 504 -1.21 16.97 -2.87
CA GLU A 504 -2.53 16.64 -3.42
C GLU A 504 -2.91 15.21 -3.02
N GLU A 505 -4.06 14.71 -3.47
CA GLU A 505 -4.54 13.37 -3.12
C GLU A 505 -4.99 12.51 -4.30
N MET A 506 -5.01 11.20 -4.07
CA MET A 506 -5.51 10.18 -4.99
C MET A 506 -6.40 9.16 -4.27
N CYS A 507 -7.37 8.61 -5.01
CA CYS A 507 -8.17 7.47 -4.58
C CYS A 507 -8.12 6.40 -5.67
N LEU A 508 -7.11 5.53 -5.62
CA LEU A 508 -6.91 4.48 -6.61
C LEU A 508 -6.77 3.12 -5.92
N HIS A 509 -7.35 2.09 -6.52
CA HIS A 509 -7.23 0.72 -6.05
C HIS A 509 -7.02 -0.19 -7.25
N PHE A 510 -5.79 -0.67 -7.39
CA PHE A 510 -5.40 -1.53 -8.50
C PHE A 510 -5.61 -2.99 -8.13
N PHE A 511 -6.10 -3.78 -9.08
CA PHE A 511 -6.30 -5.21 -8.94
C PHE A 511 -5.62 -5.95 -10.08
N SER A 512 -4.88 -7.00 -9.76
CA SER A 512 -4.28 -7.90 -10.74
C SER A 512 -5.16 -9.13 -10.92
N TYR A 513 -5.43 -9.51 -12.16
CA TYR A 513 -6.34 -10.59 -12.49
C TYR A 513 -5.92 -11.40 -13.73
N TYR A 514 -6.52 -12.58 -13.90
CA TYR A 514 -6.44 -13.37 -15.13
C TYR A 514 -7.73 -14.20 -15.34
N PRO A 515 -8.07 -14.60 -16.58
CA PRO A 515 -7.47 -14.14 -17.84
C PRO A 515 -7.73 -12.65 -18.09
N ARG A 516 -6.77 -12.00 -18.74
CA ARG A 516 -6.87 -10.59 -19.17
C ARG A 516 -8.09 -10.38 -20.07
N MET A 517 -8.81 -9.28 -19.82
CA MET A 517 -9.97 -8.87 -20.62
C MET A 517 -9.66 -7.63 -21.47
N PRO A 518 -10.15 -7.54 -22.72
CA PRO A 518 -9.93 -6.42 -23.63
C PRO A 518 -10.73 -5.15 -23.29
N ASP A 519 -11.56 -5.17 -22.26
CA ASP A 519 -12.49 -4.08 -21.93
C ASP A 519 -12.61 -3.86 -20.41
N LEU A 520 -11.67 -4.38 -19.63
CA LEU A 520 -11.63 -4.24 -18.18
C LEU A 520 -10.24 -3.79 -17.72
N SER A 521 -9.89 -2.51 -17.94
CA SER A 521 -8.65 -1.93 -17.41
C SER A 521 -8.87 -0.81 -16.40
N VAL A 522 -9.95 -0.05 -16.57
CA VAL A 522 -10.24 1.13 -15.75
C VAL A 522 -11.71 1.20 -15.43
N CYS A 523 -12.04 1.69 -14.24
CA CYS A 523 -13.37 2.09 -13.84
C CYS A 523 -13.26 3.22 -12.81
N LEU A 524 -13.18 4.45 -13.30
CA LEU A 524 -12.93 5.65 -12.49
C LEU A 524 -14.12 6.59 -12.50
N ASN A 525 -14.36 7.21 -11.35
CA ASN A 525 -15.45 8.15 -11.16
C ASN A 525 -14.93 9.60 -11.26
N LEU A 526 -15.72 10.45 -11.89
CA LEU A 526 -15.51 11.89 -12.03
C LEU A 526 -16.80 12.66 -11.68
N MET A 527 -16.75 13.69 -10.82
CA MET A 527 -17.96 14.47 -10.56
C MET A 527 -18.33 15.33 -11.77
N THR A 528 -19.63 15.37 -12.07
CA THR A 528 -20.16 16.13 -13.21
C THR A 528 -20.01 17.65 -13.02
N PRO A 529 -19.77 18.41 -14.10
CA PRO A 529 -19.91 19.87 -14.10
C PRO A 529 -21.23 20.37 -13.52
N GLN A 530 -22.33 19.65 -13.77
CA GLN A 530 -23.66 19.94 -13.28
C GLN A 530 -23.71 19.90 -11.74
N SER A 531 -23.11 18.88 -11.12
CA SER A 531 -23.05 18.78 -9.66
C SER A 531 -22.23 19.90 -9.05
N TRP A 532 -21.09 20.22 -9.65
CA TRP A 532 -20.27 21.34 -9.20
C TRP A 532 -20.99 22.69 -9.35
N ASN A 533 -21.68 22.94 -10.46
CA ASN A 533 -22.46 24.16 -10.66
C ASN A 533 -23.60 24.29 -9.65
N ALA A 534 -24.29 23.19 -9.34
CA ALA A 534 -25.34 23.17 -8.32
C ALA A 534 -24.80 23.53 -6.93
N LEU A 535 -23.59 23.07 -6.60
CA LEU A 535 -22.91 23.42 -5.34
C LEU A 535 -22.39 24.85 -5.34
N ILE A 536 -21.85 25.31 -6.47
CA ILE A 536 -21.29 26.65 -6.60
C ILE A 536 -22.39 27.70 -6.46
N ASN A 537 -23.52 27.46 -7.14
CA ASN A 537 -24.70 28.30 -7.14
C ASN A 537 -24.39 29.78 -7.41
N ASP A 538 -23.45 30.04 -8.32
CA ASP A 538 -23.03 31.36 -8.76
C ASP A 538 -22.84 31.34 -10.28
N SER A 539 -23.77 31.96 -11.00
CA SER A 539 -23.76 32.02 -12.47
C SER A 539 -22.68 32.94 -13.04
N SER A 540 -22.00 33.72 -12.21
CA SER A 540 -20.89 34.58 -12.64
C SER A 540 -19.56 33.84 -12.81
N ILE A 541 -19.49 32.57 -12.36
CA ILE A 541 -18.30 31.72 -12.44
C ILE A 541 -18.50 30.70 -13.57
N PRO A 542 -18.00 30.94 -14.79
CA PRO A 542 -18.06 29.94 -15.84
C PRO A 542 -17.29 28.69 -15.42
N PHE A 543 -17.94 27.52 -15.52
CA PHE A 543 -17.36 26.27 -15.05
C PHE A 543 -16.19 25.83 -15.93
N ASN A 544 -15.02 25.77 -15.33
CA ASN A 544 -13.86 25.02 -15.80
C ASN A 544 -13.02 24.64 -14.58
N GLN A 545 -12.10 23.69 -14.75
CA GLN A 545 -11.26 23.19 -13.66
C GLN A 545 -10.46 24.30 -12.96
N SER A 546 -9.89 25.26 -13.71
CA SER A 546 -9.13 26.37 -13.14
C SER A 546 -9.97 27.28 -12.24
N ASN A 547 -11.19 27.60 -12.67
CA ASN A 547 -12.12 28.42 -11.91
C ASN A 547 -12.63 27.68 -10.68
N LEU A 548 -12.91 26.38 -10.80
CA LEU A 548 -13.25 25.52 -9.66
C LEU A 548 -12.12 25.52 -8.62
N ILE A 549 -10.88 25.27 -9.03
CA ILE A 549 -9.72 25.28 -8.13
C ILE A 549 -9.61 26.63 -7.41
N ARG A 550 -9.67 27.74 -8.14
CA ARG A 550 -9.59 29.09 -7.55
C ARG A 550 -10.71 29.30 -6.52
N TRP A 551 -11.93 28.88 -6.86
CA TRP A 551 -13.10 29.02 -6.00
C TRP A 551 -13.04 28.12 -4.75
N LEU A 552 -12.46 26.92 -4.87
CA LEU A 552 -12.22 26.01 -3.74
C LEU A 552 -11.13 26.57 -2.79
N LEU A 553 -10.05 27.11 -3.33
CA LEU A 553 -8.94 27.66 -2.56
C LEU A 553 -9.30 28.96 -1.81
N GLN A 554 -10.25 29.74 -2.32
CA GLN A 554 -10.70 30.99 -1.69
C GLN A 554 -11.76 30.79 -0.58
N ARG A 555 -12.22 29.55 -0.36
CA ARG A 555 -13.23 29.26 0.66
C ARG A 555 -12.72 29.41 2.08
N GLN A 556 -13.59 29.95 2.93
CA GLN A 556 -13.47 29.84 4.37
C GLN A 556 -14.13 28.54 4.82
N TRP A 557 -13.30 27.59 5.27
CA TRP A 557 -13.75 26.27 5.71
C TRP A 557 -14.13 26.30 7.19
N THR A 558 -15.42 26.08 7.48
CA THR A 558 -15.92 25.83 8.83
C THR A 558 -16.24 24.35 9.00
N THR A 559 -16.26 23.85 10.23
CA THR A 559 -16.65 22.45 10.52
C THR A 559 -18.04 22.13 9.97
N ALA A 560 -18.99 23.07 10.06
CA ALA A 560 -20.33 22.88 9.51
C ALA A 560 -20.35 22.79 7.97
N LEU A 561 -19.54 23.59 7.27
CA LEU A 561 -19.41 23.50 5.82
C LEU A 561 -18.74 22.17 5.41
N ALA A 562 -17.70 21.78 6.14
CA ALA A 562 -16.99 20.51 5.96
C ALA A 562 -17.94 19.30 6.09
N THR A 563 -18.83 19.27 7.09
CA THR A 563 -19.85 18.23 7.25
C THR A 563 -20.85 18.21 6.08
N LYS A 564 -21.35 19.37 5.65
CA LYS A 564 -22.23 19.47 4.45
C LYS A 564 -21.52 19.03 3.17
N TRP A 565 -20.21 19.17 3.11
CA TRP A 565 -19.41 18.72 1.97
C TRP A 565 -19.46 17.21 1.77
N GLN A 566 -19.52 16.44 2.85
CA GLN A 566 -19.73 14.99 2.79
C GLN A 566 -21.08 14.65 2.14
N GLU A 567 -22.14 15.42 2.44
CA GLU A 567 -23.45 15.23 1.81
C GLU A 567 -23.41 15.51 0.30
N PHE A 568 -22.67 16.53 -0.13
CA PHE A 568 -22.43 16.77 -1.55
C PHE A 568 -21.77 15.56 -2.22
N TYR A 569 -20.68 15.04 -1.67
CA TYR A 569 -20.01 13.85 -2.20
C TYR A 569 -20.93 12.63 -2.28
N ASN A 570 -21.78 12.44 -1.27
CA ASN A 570 -22.70 11.31 -1.24
C ASN A 570 -23.77 11.39 -2.33
N ASN A 571 -24.20 12.60 -2.72
CA ASN A 571 -25.35 12.81 -3.61
C ASN A 571 -24.97 13.31 -5.01
N ALA A 572 -23.71 13.70 -5.24
CA ALA A 572 -23.27 14.24 -6.53
C ALA A 572 -23.45 13.21 -7.66
N LEU A 573 -23.92 13.70 -8.80
CA LEU A 573 -23.97 12.96 -10.06
C LEU A 573 -22.55 12.83 -10.61
N ARG A 574 -22.17 11.62 -10.98
CA ARG A 574 -20.84 11.28 -11.47
C ARG A 574 -20.89 10.76 -12.90
N ILE A 575 -19.80 11.00 -13.62
CA ILE A 575 -19.45 10.29 -14.84
C ILE A 575 -18.59 9.10 -14.41
N VAL A 576 -19.00 7.90 -14.80
CA VAL A 576 -18.17 6.69 -14.65
C VAL A 576 -17.51 6.42 -15.99
N VAL A 577 -16.20 6.35 -15.96
CA VAL A 577 -15.32 6.07 -17.09
C VAL A 577 -14.85 4.63 -16.94
N TYR A 578 -15.36 3.72 -17.76
CA TYR A 578 -14.98 2.31 -17.72
C TYR A 578 -14.65 1.75 -19.10
N GLY A 579 -13.88 0.66 -19.15
CA GLY A 579 -13.46 0.02 -20.40
C GLY A 579 -11.95 -0.16 -20.50
N GLN A 580 -11.45 -0.10 -21.74
CA GLN A 580 -10.03 0.03 -22.07
C GLN A 580 -9.73 1.39 -22.70
N VAL A 581 -8.45 1.80 -22.74
CA VAL A 581 -8.03 3.13 -23.24
C VAL A 581 -8.53 3.39 -24.67
N THR A 582 -8.56 2.36 -25.52
CA THR A 582 -9.05 2.46 -26.91
C THR A 582 -10.56 2.52 -27.04
N TYR A 583 -11.30 2.10 -26.01
CA TYR A 583 -12.76 2.04 -26.01
C TYR A 583 -13.28 2.31 -24.59
N ILE A 584 -13.59 3.58 -24.34
CA ILE A 584 -14.10 4.08 -23.07
C ILE A 584 -15.61 4.28 -23.20
N GLU A 585 -16.36 3.67 -22.30
CA GLU A 585 -17.78 3.96 -22.10
C GLU A 585 -17.97 4.99 -20.99
N LEU A 586 -18.97 5.86 -21.17
CA LEU A 586 -19.34 6.88 -20.21
C LEU A 586 -20.77 6.65 -19.75
N MET A 587 -20.94 6.48 -18.44
CA MET A 587 -22.26 6.40 -17.80
C MET A 587 -22.42 7.54 -16.81
N LEU A 588 -23.63 8.12 -16.77
CA LEU A 588 -24.04 8.96 -15.65
C LEU A 588 -24.60 8.08 -14.53
N ALA A 589 -24.00 8.16 -13.35
CA ALA A 589 -24.43 7.40 -12.19
C ALA A 589 -24.44 8.28 -10.93
N THR A 590 -25.43 8.09 -10.09
CA THR A 590 -25.33 8.43 -8.67
C THR A 590 -24.77 7.23 -7.92
N LEU A 591 -24.18 7.44 -6.75
CA LEU A 591 -23.92 6.31 -5.88
C LEU A 591 -25.24 5.58 -5.59
N PRO A 592 -25.27 4.23 -5.62
CA PRO A 592 -26.44 3.49 -5.20
C PRO A 592 -26.84 3.94 -3.78
N PRO A 593 -28.16 4.02 -3.47
CA PRO A 593 -28.65 4.43 -2.15
C PRO A 593 -27.87 3.71 -1.08
N ARG A 594 -27.17 4.51 -0.26
CA ARG A 594 -26.25 4.13 0.81
C ARG A 594 -26.26 2.62 1.10
N LEU A 595 -25.28 1.90 0.57
CA LEU A 595 -24.81 0.62 1.12
C LEU A 595 -24.15 0.83 2.50
N GLN A 596 -24.64 1.78 3.30
CA GLN A 596 -23.96 2.28 4.50
C GLN A 596 -24.05 1.34 5.68
N ASP A 597 -24.92 0.33 5.66
CA ASP A 597 -25.11 -0.56 6.81
C ASP A 597 -25.00 -2.03 6.39
N VAL A 598 -23.92 -2.37 5.68
CA VAL A 598 -23.44 -3.75 5.67
C VAL A 598 -21.96 -3.70 6.00
N GLU A 599 -21.60 -3.27 7.22
CA GLU A 599 -20.42 -3.91 7.83
C GLU A 599 -20.65 -5.42 7.67
N PRO A 600 -19.68 -6.20 7.15
CA PRO A 600 -19.76 -7.62 7.39
C PRO A 600 -19.56 -7.80 8.90
N ASP A 601 -20.64 -7.65 9.65
CA ASP A 601 -20.80 -8.20 10.98
C ASP A 601 -20.68 -9.71 10.79
N LYS A 602 -19.44 -10.20 10.74
CA LYS A 602 -19.12 -11.63 10.84
C LYS A 602 -19.55 -12.19 12.22
N CYS A 603 -20.02 -11.32 13.09
CA CYS A 603 -20.47 -11.59 14.44
C CYS A 603 -21.99 -11.58 14.54
N THR A 604 -22.70 -12.15 13.56
CA THR A 604 -24.04 -12.66 13.84
C THR A 604 -23.88 -13.90 14.71
N LYS A 605 -23.92 -13.73 16.04
CA LYS A 605 -24.23 -14.86 16.94
C LYS A 605 -25.49 -15.51 16.37
N GLN A 606 -25.41 -16.80 16.01
CA GLN A 606 -26.55 -17.56 15.51
C GLN A 606 -27.65 -17.56 16.57
N VAL A 607 -28.54 -16.57 16.50
CA VAL A 607 -29.83 -16.65 17.15
C VAL A 607 -30.68 -17.50 16.22
N ASN A 608 -30.91 -18.75 16.61
CA ASN A 608 -31.86 -19.63 15.92
C ASN A 608 -33.19 -18.87 15.74
N PRO A 609 -33.67 -18.63 14.52
CA PRO A 609 -34.96 -18.02 14.33
C PRO A 609 -36.04 -19.05 14.67
N GLU A 610 -36.84 -18.76 15.70
CA GLU A 610 -38.13 -19.42 15.89
C GLU A 610 -39.01 -19.25 14.63
N PRO A 611 -39.83 -20.24 14.27
CA PRO A 611 -40.59 -20.22 13.02
C PRO A 611 -41.80 -19.29 13.16
N GLY A 612 -41.65 -18.05 12.73
CA GLY A 612 -42.70 -17.02 12.72
C GLY A 612 -43.16 -16.65 11.30
N ASN A 613 -44.25 -17.28 10.87
CA ASN A 613 -45.25 -16.85 9.88
C ASN A 613 -44.82 -16.05 8.64
N ALA A 614 -44.94 -16.75 7.50
CA ALA A 614 -45.00 -16.19 6.16
C ALA A 614 -46.11 -15.14 6.00
N ALA A 615 -45.76 -13.97 5.47
CA ALA A 615 -46.70 -12.99 4.94
C ALA A 615 -46.28 -12.56 3.53
N SER A 616 -46.95 -13.17 2.54
CA SER A 616 -47.51 -12.53 1.34
C SER A 616 -46.67 -11.49 0.58
N LYS A 617 -46.08 -11.93 -0.53
CA LYS A 617 -45.65 -11.09 -1.67
C LYS A 617 -46.85 -10.40 -2.33
N THR A 618 -46.76 -9.10 -2.57
CA THR A 618 -47.58 -8.39 -3.57
C THR A 618 -46.69 -7.79 -4.63
N ASN A 619 -46.77 -8.39 -5.83
CA ASN A 619 -46.29 -7.83 -7.09
C ASN A 619 -47.13 -6.59 -7.44
N HIS A 620 -46.48 -5.47 -7.76
CA HIS A 620 -47.10 -4.47 -8.61
C HIS A 620 -46.16 -4.03 -9.74
N THR A 621 -46.51 -4.55 -10.91
CA THR A 621 -46.14 -4.13 -12.25
C THR A 621 -46.58 -2.69 -12.50
N ILE A 622 -45.68 -1.80 -12.93
CA ILE A 622 -46.05 -0.60 -13.70
C ILE A 622 -45.15 -0.53 -14.94
N ARG A 623 -45.78 -0.82 -16.09
CA ARG A 623 -45.27 -0.59 -17.45
C ARG A 623 -45.82 0.75 -17.96
N GLN A 624 -44.96 1.51 -18.63
CA GLN A 624 -45.25 2.57 -19.63
C GLN A 624 -45.89 3.86 -19.05
N THR A 625 -45.37 5.07 -19.26
CA THR A 625 -44.99 5.73 -20.53
C THR A 625 -44.32 7.06 -20.18
N VAL A 626 -43.14 7.39 -20.74
CA VAL A 626 -42.88 8.68 -21.43
C VAL A 626 -41.71 8.45 -22.39
N PHE A 627 -42.08 7.98 -23.58
CA PHE A 627 -41.36 8.22 -24.83
C PHE A 627 -41.59 9.71 -25.13
N ILE A 628 -40.57 10.55 -24.94
CA ILE A 628 -40.29 11.89 -25.52
C ILE A 628 -39.20 12.49 -24.63
N LEU A 629 -37.95 12.12 -24.87
CA LEU A 629 -36.77 12.98 -24.71
C LEU A 629 -35.57 12.40 -25.48
N ALA A 630 -35.84 11.76 -26.62
CA ALA A 630 -34.84 11.18 -27.52
C ALA A 630 -34.51 12.09 -28.72
N ILE A 631 -34.97 13.34 -28.72
CA ILE A 631 -34.74 14.31 -29.81
C ILE A 631 -34.47 15.69 -29.21
N THR A 632 -33.47 15.81 -28.34
CA THR A 632 -32.83 17.11 -28.00
C THR A 632 -31.42 16.96 -27.42
N ILE A 633 -30.73 15.86 -27.75
CA ILE A 633 -29.29 15.68 -27.49
C ILE A 633 -28.67 15.11 -28.78
N PHE A 634 -28.80 15.87 -29.86
CA PHE A 634 -28.13 15.58 -31.14
C PHE A 634 -27.77 16.87 -31.92
N LEU A 635 -27.77 18.03 -31.25
CA LEU A 635 -27.43 19.31 -31.88
C LEU A 635 -26.42 20.20 -31.13
N GLU A 636 -25.78 19.74 -30.06
CA GLU A 636 -24.67 20.48 -29.39
C GLU A 636 -23.38 19.66 -29.21
N LEU A 637 -23.11 18.74 -30.13
CA LEU A 637 -21.79 18.09 -30.26
C LEU A 637 -21.17 18.27 -31.65
N LYS A 638 -21.72 19.17 -32.47
CA LYS A 638 -21.20 19.51 -33.81
C LYS A 638 -20.53 20.89 -33.90
N ILE A 639 -20.52 21.68 -32.82
CA ILE A 639 -19.91 23.02 -32.80
C ILE A 639 -18.54 23.05 -32.07
N PHE A 640 -18.14 21.98 -31.39
CA PHE A 640 -16.85 21.94 -30.68
C PHE A 640 -15.67 21.40 -31.52
N PHE A 641 -15.91 20.80 -32.70
CA PHE A 641 -14.86 20.17 -33.52
C PHE A 641 -14.57 20.85 -34.88
N GLU A 642 -15.07 22.06 -35.15
CA GLU A 642 -14.78 22.81 -36.39
C GLU A 642 -14.04 24.15 -36.17
N LYS A 643 -13.31 24.31 -35.06
CA LYS A 643 -12.42 25.47 -34.84
C LYS A 643 -11.02 25.11 -34.33
N ILE A 644 -10.46 24.03 -34.86
CA ILE A 644 -9.01 23.81 -34.86
C ILE A 644 -8.59 23.56 -36.32
N GLN A 645 -8.40 24.67 -37.02
CA GLN A 645 -7.36 24.85 -38.03
C GLN A 645 -6.62 26.15 -37.69
#